data_AF-A0A432UIS1-F1
#
_entry.id   AF-A0A432UIS1-F1
#
_cell.length_a   1.000
_cell.length_b   1.000
_cell.length_c   1.000
_cell.angle_alpha   90.00
_cell.angle_beta   90.00
_cell.angle_gamma   90.00
#
_symmetry.space_group_name_H-M   'P 1'
#
loop_
_entity.id
_entity.type
_entity.pdbx_description
1 polymer ?
#
loop_
_entity_poly.entity_id
_entity_poly.type
_entity_poly.pdbx_seq_one_letter_code
_entity_poly.pdbx_strand_id
1 'polypeptide(L)'
;PVKEAPPEKPSEEKASPEARAEGEEVSPEREEVPKAEEKPPAPPAAKPEEPRAPKAPPQVSFAETHIRVDVKLLDHLMNLAGELVLARNRLVQLAGEKADPELLRATQTLSLVTTEMQEAIMKTRMQPIGNLFNKFPRIVRDLARSTGKKVNLHIEGADTELDRSIIEAIKDPLTHLVRNSIDHGIEPPEERSQLGKPQVGTLVLRAYHEGGQVVVEIEDDGRGIDVEKVKRKAVEKGLITAEEAARMNEGEALNLIFRPGFSTAEKVTNISGRGVGMDVVKTNIERLGGSVEIQTVKGSGTTVRIKIPLTLAIVPALIVLSGGERYAIPQVGLKELVNLEGEKEIHRIGNSEFYRLRGEIIPIVRLARVLGLQDGKARSLVILTTGTMDFGLLVDEVRDSEEIVVKPLGRLLKGIPVYAGATIMGDGKVALILDVVGLSRQVGFKAEEARRLLEEETARRFTEEKQFVLLFHVNPAEQFAIPLSLVARLDKVKAQDLEFVGGKEVIQYKGRSVPVIRLENYLPIQPLPEQEEYNVLLFEEGEKRVAILISEIVDSIETVLELDEDIYHTEGILGNRILNGRTTIFIDIYKIIEMYDPEWFQRKEVVGPRRVLYAEDSAFYAGLVKNYLEAAGLEVEIAENGRAAWEKLQQEPFDLLITDIEMPEMDGIELTKRVRGDERFRDLPILVLTSLSAEEIYRKAREAGADEFQTKLDRQAVLSAVERLLEKSPAAEAAA
;
A
#
# COMPACT_ATOMS: atom_id res chain seq x y z
N PRO A 1 -36.71 53.78 -61.77
CA PRO A 1 -35.31 53.70 -62.25
C PRO A 1 -34.29 54.24 -61.22
N VAL A 2 -34.06 53.54 -60.12
CA VAL A 2 -35.10 53.01 -59.22
C VAL A 2 -34.52 53.21 -57.80
N LYS A 3 -34.95 54.22 -57.02
CA LYS A 3 -36.24 54.31 -56.29
C LYS A 3 -36.52 53.02 -55.51
N GLU A 4 -36.95 52.97 -54.27
CA GLU A 4 -37.48 53.92 -53.31
C GLU A 4 -37.53 53.19 -51.95
N ALA A 5 -37.31 53.95 -50.87
CA ALA A 5 -37.89 53.89 -49.52
C ALA A 5 -38.20 52.56 -48.74
N PRO A 6 -38.03 52.58 -47.39
CA PRO A 6 -38.74 51.72 -46.39
C PRO A 6 -40.20 52.26 -46.19
N PRO A 7 -41.08 51.86 -45.22
CA PRO A 7 -40.90 51.20 -43.91
C PRO A 7 -42.09 50.30 -43.42
N GLU A 8 -42.20 50.13 -42.09
CA GLU A 8 -43.42 49.99 -41.27
C GLU A 8 -43.97 48.61 -40.78
N LYS A 9 -43.93 48.45 -39.45
CA LYS A 9 -44.99 47.89 -38.57
C LYS A 9 -46.28 48.72 -38.75
N PRO A 10 -47.53 48.22 -38.52
CA PRO A 10 -48.02 47.83 -37.18
C PRO A 10 -49.09 46.69 -37.17
N SER A 11 -49.31 46.00 -36.03
CA SER A 11 -50.53 45.96 -35.18
C SER A 11 -51.85 45.66 -35.93
N GLU A 12 -52.89 44.97 -35.44
CA GLU A 12 -53.47 44.74 -34.11
C GLU A 12 -54.75 43.90 -34.35
N GLU A 13 -55.20 43.10 -33.39
CA GLU A 13 -56.61 42.85 -32.97
C GLU A 13 -56.61 41.61 -32.05
N LYS A 14 -56.65 41.72 -30.70
CA LYS A 14 -57.75 42.11 -29.80
C LYS A 14 -59.06 41.38 -30.07
N ALA A 15 -59.53 40.58 -29.11
CA ALA A 15 -60.49 41.06 -28.10
C ALA A 15 -60.90 39.94 -27.10
N SER A 16 -60.76 40.26 -25.81
CA SER A 16 -61.57 39.75 -24.68
C SER A 16 -62.94 40.46 -24.70
N PRO A 17 -63.97 40.13 -23.87
CA PRO A 17 -63.96 40.06 -22.39
C PRO A 17 -64.85 38.88 -21.88
N GLU A 18 -65.21 38.62 -20.62
CA GLU A 18 -65.56 39.44 -19.45
C GLU A 18 -65.74 38.53 -18.21
N ALA A 19 -65.98 39.11 -17.04
CA ALA A 19 -65.72 38.59 -15.70
C ALA A 19 -66.96 38.13 -14.88
N ARG A 20 -66.66 37.67 -13.64
CA ARG A 20 -67.52 37.36 -12.44
C ARG A 20 -68.07 35.92 -12.36
N ALA A 21 -68.27 35.29 -11.19
CA ALA A 21 -67.84 35.45 -9.80
C ALA A 21 -68.39 34.23 -9.01
N GLU A 22 -67.69 33.84 -7.92
CA GLU A 22 -68.17 33.11 -6.73
C GLU A 22 -68.81 31.70 -6.83
N GLY A 23 -68.52 30.85 -5.84
CA GLY A 23 -69.42 29.77 -5.43
C GLY A 23 -68.77 28.47 -4.98
N GLU A 24 -68.85 28.20 -3.68
CA GLU A 24 -68.31 27.10 -2.88
C GLU A 24 -69.27 25.88 -2.81
N GLU A 25 -68.79 24.79 -2.20
CA GLU A 25 -69.53 23.72 -1.48
C GLU A 25 -70.15 22.48 -2.18
N VAL A 26 -69.61 21.32 -1.74
CA VAL A 26 -70.22 20.06 -1.21
C VAL A 26 -71.17 19.19 -2.07
N SER A 27 -70.76 17.91 -2.20
CA SER A 27 -71.48 16.61 -2.27
C SER A 27 -73.02 16.61 -2.23
N PRO A 28 -73.75 15.62 -2.84
CA PRO A 28 -73.47 14.18 -2.65
C PRO A 28 -73.92 13.20 -3.76
N GLU A 29 -73.61 11.91 -3.50
CA GLU A 29 -74.36 10.67 -3.82
C GLU A 29 -74.85 10.34 -5.25
N ARG A 30 -74.43 9.13 -5.68
CA ARG A 30 -75.27 7.95 -6.03
C ARG A 30 -75.18 7.38 -7.45
N GLU A 31 -74.94 6.06 -7.45
CA GLU A 31 -75.47 5.00 -8.32
C GLU A 31 -75.23 5.03 -9.85
N GLU A 32 -74.50 4.01 -10.32
CA GLU A 32 -74.94 3.22 -11.47
C GLU A 32 -74.79 1.70 -11.19
N VAL A 33 -75.91 0.99 -11.36
CA VAL A 33 -76.15 -0.46 -11.54
C VAL A 33 -76.93 -0.55 -12.89
N PRO A 34 -77.14 -1.67 -13.64
CA PRO A 34 -77.11 -3.09 -13.23
C PRO A 34 -76.81 -4.22 -14.29
N LYS A 35 -76.61 -5.47 -13.79
CA LYS A 35 -77.02 -6.86 -14.25
C LYS A 35 -76.71 -7.38 -15.69
N ALA A 36 -76.62 -8.70 -16.00
CA ALA A 36 -76.82 -10.04 -15.37
C ALA A 36 -76.02 -11.09 -16.22
N GLU A 37 -75.44 -12.23 -15.79
CA GLU A 37 -75.86 -13.45 -15.05
C GLU A 37 -76.79 -14.47 -15.76
N GLU A 38 -76.28 -15.70 -15.97
CA GLU A 38 -76.91 -17.05 -15.81
C GLU A 38 -75.82 -18.15 -16.10
N LYS A 39 -75.65 -19.31 -15.43
CA LYS A 39 -76.20 -20.01 -14.24
C LYS A 39 -75.31 -21.25 -13.92
N PRO A 40 -75.18 -21.72 -12.66
CA PRO A 40 -75.02 -23.17 -12.36
C PRO A 40 -76.11 -23.73 -11.41
N PRO A 41 -76.29 -25.08 -11.34
CA PRO A 41 -77.37 -25.75 -10.57
C PRO A 41 -77.03 -26.06 -9.09
N ALA A 42 -78.07 -26.48 -8.35
CA ALA A 42 -78.24 -26.42 -6.89
C ALA A 42 -77.97 -27.78 -6.13
N PRO A 43 -78.19 -27.93 -4.80
CA PRO A 43 -77.25 -28.54 -3.83
C PRO A 43 -77.71 -29.91 -3.26
N PRO A 44 -76.96 -30.49 -2.29
CA PRO A 44 -77.64 -31.19 -1.19
C PRO A 44 -77.11 -30.89 0.24
N ALA A 45 -78.10 -30.66 1.11
CA ALA A 45 -78.29 -31.08 2.51
C ALA A 45 -77.34 -30.65 3.65
N ALA A 46 -77.97 -30.42 4.82
CA ALA A 46 -77.40 -29.89 6.05
C ALA A 46 -77.49 -30.88 7.24
N LYS A 47 -76.53 -30.72 8.18
CA LYS A 47 -76.50 -31.04 9.64
C LYS A 47 -76.20 -32.50 10.06
N PRO A 48 -75.53 -32.76 11.22
CA PRO A 48 -75.51 -31.96 12.47
C PRO A 48 -74.16 -31.67 13.18
N GLU A 49 -74.17 -30.62 14.02
CA GLU A 49 -73.25 -30.30 15.15
C GLU A 49 -73.35 -31.37 16.27
N GLU A 50 -72.35 -31.72 17.09
CA GLU A 50 -71.62 -30.99 18.18
C GLU A 50 -70.56 -31.99 18.78
N PRO A 51 -69.64 -31.68 19.74
CA PRO A 51 -69.36 -30.41 20.42
C PRO A 51 -67.88 -29.93 20.38
N ARG A 52 -67.71 -28.61 20.39
CA ARG A 52 -66.44 -27.88 20.53
C ARG A 52 -66.00 -27.81 22.00
N ALA A 53 -64.75 -28.19 22.27
CA ALA A 53 -63.97 -27.68 23.39
C ALA A 53 -63.56 -26.20 23.14
N PRO A 54 -63.35 -25.39 24.19
CA PRO A 54 -63.29 -23.92 24.09
C PRO A 54 -62.11 -23.45 23.24
N LYS A 55 -62.39 -22.60 22.24
CA LYS A 55 -61.38 -21.89 21.48
C LYS A 55 -60.70 -20.86 22.37
N ALA A 56 -59.37 -20.93 22.43
CA ALA A 56 -58.51 -19.86 22.89
C ALA A 56 -58.83 -18.54 22.16
N PRO A 57 -58.63 -17.38 22.80
CA PRO A 57 -58.93 -16.08 22.21
C PRO A 57 -58.16 -15.87 20.90
N PRO A 58 -58.71 -15.10 19.95
CA PRO A 58 -58.08 -14.89 18.65
C PRO A 58 -56.70 -14.24 18.86
N GLN A 59 -55.65 -14.95 18.45
CA GLN A 59 -54.35 -14.34 18.26
C GLN A 59 -54.51 -13.27 17.17
N VAL A 60 -54.35 -12.03 17.59
CA VAL A 60 -54.21 -10.86 16.72
C VAL A 60 -53.07 -11.17 15.76
N SER A 61 -53.38 -11.31 14.47
CA SER A 61 -52.36 -11.29 13.43
C SER A 61 -51.67 -9.95 13.51
N PHE A 62 -50.37 -9.95 13.83
CA PHE A 62 -49.55 -8.76 13.67
C PHE A 62 -49.70 -8.31 12.21
N ALA A 63 -50.36 -7.18 12.01
CA ALA A 63 -50.46 -6.51 10.72
C ALA A 63 -49.03 -6.27 10.22
N GLU A 64 -48.75 -6.63 8.97
CA GLU A 64 -47.50 -6.32 8.29
C GLU A 64 -47.26 -4.80 8.36
N THR A 65 -46.32 -4.37 9.22
CA THR A 65 -45.88 -2.98 9.33
C THR A 65 -44.87 -2.65 8.25
N HIS A 66 -45.22 -2.89 6.98
CA HIS A 66 -44.39 -2.52 5.83
C HIS A 66 -45.08 -1.44 5.00
N ILE A 67 -44.47 -0.25 4.97
CA ILE A 67 -44.91 0.86 4.12
C ILE A 67 -44.24 0.70 2.75
N ARG A 68 -45.04 0.69 1.68
CA ARG A 68 -44.51 0.73 0.31
C ARG A 68 -44.12 2.15 -0.04
N VAL A 69 -42.84 2.37 -0.30
CA VAL A 69 -42.27 3.67 -0.65
C VAL A 69 -41.84 3.66 -2.11
N ASP A 70 -42.12 4.73 -2.86
CA ASP A 70 -41.62 4.88 -4.23
C ASP A 70 -40.09 5.01 -4.23
N VAL A 71 -39.45 4.28 -5.13
CA VAL A 71 -37.99 4.29 -5.33
C VAL A 71 -37.49 5.72 -5.61
N LYS A 72 -38.26 6.52 -6.35
CA LYS A 72 -37.92 7.93 -6.64
C LYS A 72 -37.84 8.79 -5.38
N LEU A 73 -38.66 8.49 -4.36
CA LEU A 73 -38.63 9.22 -3.10
C LEU A 73 -37.36 8.88 -2.31
N LEU A 74 -36.98 7.60 -2.26
CA LEU A 74 -35.72 7.17 -1.64
C LEU A 74 -34.51 7.79 -2.36
N ASP A 75 -34.50 7.79 -3.69
CA ASP A 75 -33.44 8.45 -4.48
C ASP A 75 -33.38 9.97 -4.21
N HIS A 76 -34.53 10.63 -4.01
CA HIS A 76 -34.58 12.04 -3.64
C HIS A 76 -34.03 12.29 -2.23
N LEU A 77 -34.41 11.46 -1.24
CA LEU A 77 -33.87 11.53 0.12
C LEU A 77 -32.35 11.32 0.14
N MET A 78 -31.83 10.41 -0.70
CA MET A 78 -30.39 10.23 -0.85
C MET A 78 -29.69 11.46 -1.42
N ASN A 79 -30.27 12.09 -2.44
CA ASN A 79 -29.72 13.33 -2.99
C ASN A 79 -29.71 14.45 -1.94
N LEU A 80 -30.78 14.61 -1.17
CA LEU A 80 -30.86 15.57 -0.07
C LEU A 80 -29.85 15.27 1.03
N ALA A 81 -29.64 13.99 1.39
CA ALA A 81 -28.61 13.59 2.34
C ALA A 81 -27.21 13.96 1.81
N GLY A 82 -26.95 13.74 0.53
CA GLY A 82 -25.71 14.18 -0.12
C GLY A 82 -25.54 15.70 -0.08
N GLU A 83 -26.58 16.48 -0.39
CA GLU A 83 -26.55 17.94 -0.27
C GLU A 83 -26.34 18.42 1.18
N LEU A 84 -26.92 17.72 2.15
CA LEU A 84 -26.72 18.00 3.58
C LEU A 84 -25.27 17.73 4.01
N VAL A 85 -24.65 16.65 3.53
CA VAL A 85 -23.21 16.40 3.75
C VAL A 85 -22.36 17.52 3.16
N LEU A 86 -22.69 18.02 1.97
CA LEU A 86 -21.99 19.16 1.37
C LEU A 86 -22.16 20.45 2.20
N ALA A 87 -23.39 20.73 2.63
CA ALA A 87 -23.70 21.88 3.48
C ALA A 87 -22.97 21.80 4.84
N ARG A 88 -22.93 20.60 5.45
CA ARG A 88 -22.15 20.30 6.66
C ARG A 88 -20.67 20.59 6.44
N ASN A 89 -20.07 20.06 5.37
CA ASN A 89 -18.65 20.27 5.07
C ASN A 89 -18.32 21.76 4.92
N ARG A 90 -19.21 22.52 4.27
CA ARG A 90 -19.07 23.99 4.17
C ARG A 90 -19.11 24.68 5.53
N LEU A 91 -20.00 24.25 6.42
CA LEU A 91 -20.09 24.81 7.77
C LEU A 91 -18.85 24.49 8.61
N VAL A 92 -18.33 23.25 8.52
CA VAL A 92 -17.09 22.86 9.19
C VAL A 92 -15.91 23.70 8.71
N GLN A 93 -15.80 23.94 7.39
CA GLN A 93 -14.76 24.79 6.82
C GLN A 93 -14.84 26.23 7.36
N LEU A 94 -16.03 26.85 7.32
CA LEU A 94 -16.24 28.21 7.82
C LEU A 94 -16.02 28.32 9.34
N ALA A 95 -16.33 27.27 10.09
CA ALA A 95 -16.06 27.20 11.52
C ALA A 95 -14.56 27.13 11.83
N GLY A 96 -13.81 26.35 11.03
CA GLY A 96 -12.35 26.26 11.11
C GLY A 96 -11.66 27.59 10.84
N GLU A 97 -12.10 28.33 9.82
CA GLU A 97 -11.55 29.66 9.47
C GLU A 97 -11.74 30.71 10.58
N LYS A 98 -12.84 30.63 11.34
CA LYS A 98 -13.14 31.57 12.43
C LYS A 98 -12.54 31.17 13.78
N ALA A 99 -12.06 29.92 13.92
CA ALA A 99 -11.51 29.34 15.14
C ALA A 99 -12.40 29.52 16.40
N ASP A 100 -13.73 29.55 16.23
CA ASP A 100 -14.69 29.70 17.34
C ASP A 100 -14.99 28.33 17.97
N PRO A 101 -14.62 28.10 19.26
CA PRO A 101 -14.80 26.81 19.93
C PRO A 101 -16.26 26.38 20.11
N GLU A 102 -17.21 27.31 20.16
CA GLU A 102 -18.64 26.98 20.30
C GLU A 102 -19.23 26.59 18.96
N LEU A 103 -18.85 27.31 17.90
CA LEU A 103 -19.22 26.95 16.52
C LEU A 103 -18.63 25.61 16.10
N LEU A 104 -17.36 25.32 16.44
CA LEU A 104 -16.73 24.03 16.18
C LEU A 104 -17.49 22.88 16.84
N ARG A 105 -17.87 23.01 18.12
CA ARG A 105 -18.70 22.01 18.81
C ARG A 105 -20.06 21.82 18.16
N ALA A 106 -20.74 22.90 17.78
CA ALA A 106 -22.03 22.82 17.09
C ALA A 106 -21.91 22.11 15.72
N THR A 107 -20.84 22.38 14.97
CA THR A 107 -20.58 21.69 13.69
C THR A 107 -20.22 20.22 13.86
N GLN A 108 -19.56 19.83 14.96
CA GLN A 108 -19.33 18.42 15.29
C GLN A 108 -20.64 17.68 15.58
N THR A 109 -21.54 18.27 16.36
CA THR A 109 -22.87 17.71 16.61
C THR A 109 -23.69 17.58 15.32
N LEU A 110 -23.69 18.62 14.47
CA LEU A 110 -24.33 18.57 13.16
C LEU A 110 -23.75 17.44 12.30
N SER A 111 -22.44 17.22 12.38
CA SER A 111 -21.77 16.17 11.63
C SER A 111 -22.22 14.78 12.05
N LEU A 112 -22.31 14.52 13.36
CA LEU A 112 -22.79 13.26 13.89
C LEU A 112 -24.24 12.97 13.47
N VAL A 113 -25.14 13.94 13.64
CA VAL A 113 -26.56 13.79 13.25
C VAL A 113 -26.73 13.60 11.75
N THR A 114 -25.93 14.29 10.93
CA THR A 114 -25.95 14.14 9.47
C THR A 114 -25.51 12.75 9.05
N THR A 115 -24.47 12.20 9.68
CA THR A 115 -24.01 10.83 9.43
C THR A 115 -25.06 9.80 9.84
N GLU A 116 -25.65 9.93 11.04
CA GLU A 116 -26.73 9.04 11.50
C GLU A 116 -27.95 9.06 10.56
N MET A 117 -28.35 10.26 10.11
CA MET A 117 -29.44 10.40 9.15
C MET A 117 -29.12 9.75 7.81
N GLN A 118 -27.89 9.91 7.31
CA GLN A 118 -27.45 9.27 6.08
C GLN A 118 -27.47 7.74 6.20
N GLU A 119 -26.95 7.19 7.30
CA GLU A 119 -26.98 5.75 7.56
C GLU A 119 -28.41 5.21 7.63
N ALA A 120 -29.33 5.95 8.28
CA ALA A 120 -30.73 5.56 8.36
C ALA A 120 -31.39 5.52 6.98
N ILE A 121 -31.19 6.54 6.14
CA ILE A 121 -31.75 6.55 4.78
C ILE A 121 -31.12 5.42 3.94
N MET A 122 -29.82 5.16 4.09
CA MET A 122 -29.16 4.04 3.42
C MET A 122 -29.78 2.69 3.79
N LYS A 123 -30.00 2.42 5.08
CA LYS A 123 -30.67 1.20 5.55
C LYS A 123 -32.07 1.04 4.94
N THR A 124 -32.81 2.13 4.74
CA THR A 124 -34.13 2.04 4.08
C THR A 124 -34.08 1.67 2.59
N ARG A 125 -32.92 1.85 1.93
CA ARG A 125 -32.69 1.53 0.52
C ARG A 125 -32.10 0.13 0.31
N MET A 126 -31.51 -0.45 1.35
CA MET A 126 -30.90 -1.77 1.29
C MET A 126 -31.90 -2.84 0.86
N GLN A 127 -31.43 -3.78 0.06
CA GLN A 127 -32.18 -4.96 -0.35
C GLN A 127 -31.35 -6.22 -0.09
N PRO A 128 -31.99 -7.34 0.29
CA PRO A 128 -31.27 -8.60 0.43
C PRO A 128 -30.75 -9.05 -0.95
N ILE A 129 -29.46 -9.41 -1.00
CA ILE A 129 -28.81 -9.93 -2.20
C ILE A 129 -29.44 -11.24 -2.70
N GLY A 130 -30.18 -11.94 -1.84
CA GLY A 130 -30.91 -13.17 -2.15
C GLY A 130 -31.82 -13.06 -3.37
N ASN A 131 -32.39 -11.88 -3.64
CA ASN A 131 -33.19 -11.64 -4.84
C ASN A 131 -32.40 -11.87 -6.14
N LEU A 132 -31.10 -11.59 -6.12
CA LEU A 132 -30.17 -11.89 -7.20
C LEU A 132 -29.80 -13.38 -7.19
N PHE A 133 -29.47 -13.94 -6.02
CA PHE A 133 -29.09 -15.36 -5.85
C PHE A 133 -30.19 -16.34 -6.29
N ASN A 134 -31.46 -16.01 -6.10
CA ASN A 134 -32.61 -16.84 -6.48
C ASN A 134 -32.67 -17.19 -7.99
N LYS A 135 -31.97 -16.45 -8.85
CA LYS A 135 -31.92 -16.72 -10.29
C LYS A 135 -30.83 -17.73 -10.67
N PHE A 136 -29.79 -17.88 -9.85
CA PHE A 136 -28.64 -18.72 -10.14
C PHE A 136 -28.93 -20.23 -10.16
N PRO A 137 -29.82 -20.81 -9.32
CA PRO A 137 -30.13 -22.24 -9.42
C PRO A 137 -30.60 -22.68 -10.80
N ARG A 138 -31.34 -21.82 -11.52
CA ARG A 138 -31.77 -22.09 -12.89
C ARG A 138 -30.61 -21.97 -13.87
N ILE A 139 -29.82 -20.89 -13.78
CA ILE A 139 -28.68 -20.63 -14.66
C ILE A 139 -27.64 -21.76 -14.55
N VAL A 140 -27.30 -22.16 -13.32
CA VAL A 140 -26.36 -23.25 -13.04
C VAL A 140 -26.86 -24.57 -13.61
N ARG A 141 -28.15 -24.89 -13.46
CA ARG A 141 -28.76 -26.11 -14.01
C ARG A 141 -28.72 -26.14 -15.54
N ASP A 142 -29.04 -25.02 -16.18
CA ASP A 142 -29.03 -24.91 -17.65
C ASP A 142 -27.60 -25.03 -18.19
N LEU A 143 -26.62 -24.39 -17.52
CA LEU A 143 -25.22 -24.44 -17.91
C LEU A 143 -24.60 -25.83 -17.69
N ALA A 144 -24.87 -26.46 -16.55
CA ALA A 144 -24.45 -27.82 -16.24
C ALA A 144 -24.95 -28.84 -17.28
N ARG A 145 -26.21 -28.71 -17.73
CA ARG A 145 -26.76 -29.52 -18.83
C ARG A 145 -26.06 -29.28 -20.15
N SER A 146 -25.82 -28.01 -20.51
CA SER A 146 -25.18 -27.65 -21.78
C SER A 146 -23.71 -28.10 -21.87
N THR A 147 -23.03 -28.21 -20.73
CA THR A 147 -21.62 -28.60 -20.62
C THR A 147 -21.42 -30.08 -20.26
N GLY A 148 -22.50 -30.82 -19.96
CA GLY A 148 -22.44 -32.23 -19.56
C GLY A 148 -21.86 -32.45 -18.16
N LYS A 149 -21.88 -31.44 -17.28
CA LYS A 149 -21.30 -31.50 -15.92
C LYS A 149 -22.39 -31.68 -14.86
N LYS A 150 -22.02 -32.23 -13.71
CA LYS A 150 -22.90 -32.33 -12.53
C LYS A 150 -22.42 -31.36 -11.46
N VAL A 151 -23.24 -30.37 -11.10
CA VAL A 151 -22.89 -29.31 -10.16
C VAL A 151 -24.00 -29.15 -9.12
N ASN A 152 -23.60 -29.06 -7.85
CA ASN A 152 -24.46 -28.68 -6.73
C ASN A 152 -24.16 -27.23 -6.34
N LEU A 153 -25.20 -26.41 -6.22
CA LEU A 153 -25.09 -24.99 -5.85
C LEU A 153 -25.49 -24.82 -4.39
N HIS A 154 -24.57 -24.30 -3.57
CA HIS A 154 -24.84 -23.83 -2.22
C HIS A 154 -24.90 -22.31 -2.20
N ILE A 155 -25.89 -21.76 -1.49
CA ILE A 155 -26.08 -20.32 -1.33
C ILE A 155 -26.10 -20.03 0.16
N GLU A 156 -25.22 -19.14 0.59
CA GLU A 156 -25.04 -18.71 1.98
C GLU A 156 -25.17 -17.18 2.07
N GLY A 157 -25.79 -16.69 3.15
CA GLY A 157 -25.95 -15.24 3.38
C GLY A 157 -26.83 -14.52 2.37
N ALA A 158 -27.88 -15.19 1.86
CA ALA A 158 -28.85 -14.58 0.94
C ALA A 158 -29.64 -13.41 1.56
N ASP A 159 -29.68 -13.32 2.87
CA ASP A 159 -30.23 -12.23 3.67
C ASP A 159 -29.31 -11.01 3.77
N THR A 160 -28.06 -11.11 3.32
CA THR A 160 -27.09 -10.00 3.35
C THR A 160 -27.64 -8.79 2.57
N GLU A 161 -27.76 -7.68 3.27
CA GLU A 161 -28.27 -6.42 2.76
C GLU A 161 -27.22 -5.67 1.92
N LEU A 162 -27.64 -5.19 0.75
CA LEU A 162 -26.81 -4.43 -0.19
C LEU A 162 -27.64 -3.35 -0.90
N ASP A 163 -27.00 -2.24 -1.30
CA ASP A 163 -27.69 -1.19 -2.05
C ASP A 163 -28.23 -1.72 -3.39
N ARG A 164 -29.47 -1.33 -3.71
CA ARG A 164 -30.14 -1.78 -4.94
C ARG A 164 -29.33 -1.50 -6.21
N SER A 165 -28.70 -0.32 -6.31
CA SER A 165 -27.92 0.03 -7.50
C SER A 165 -26.66 -0.82 -7.64
N ILE A 166 -26.07 -1.22 -6.51
CA ILE A 166 -24.95 -2.18 -6.47
C ILE A 166 -25.45 -3.56 -6.91
N ILE A 167 -26.59 -4.05 -6.40
CA ILE A 167 -27.19 -5.34 -6.82
C ILE A 167 -27.40 -5.38 -8.34
N GLU A 168 -27.94 -4.31 -8.91
CA GLU A 168 -28.15 -4.20 -10.37
C GLU A 168 -26.83 -4.19 -11.14
N ALA A 169 -25.79 -3.53 -10.62
CA ALA A 169 -24.48 -3.42 -11.26
C ALA A 169 -23.64 -4.71 -11.19
N ILE A 170 -23.73 -5.48 -10.10
CA ILE A 170 -22.94 -6.73 -9.92
C ILE A 170 -23.59 -7.96 -10.56
N LYS A 171 -24.86 -7.87 -10.97
CA LYS A 171 -25.60 -8.98 -11.57
C LYS A 171 -24.87 -9.62 -12.76
N ASP A 172 -24.41 -8.81 -13.71
CA ASP A 172 -23.73 -9.30 -14.90
C ASP A 172 -22.32 -9.87 -14.56
N PRO A 173 -21.48 -9.19 -13.76
CA PRO A 173 -20.25 -9.75 -13.22
C PRO A 173 -20.39 -11.12 -12.53
N LEU A 174 -21.34 -11.26 -11.59
CA LEU A 174 -21.56 -12.52 -10.89
C LEU A 174 -22.04 -13.63 -11.81
N THR A 175 -22.91 -13.32 -12.77
CA THR A 175 -23.35 -14.28 -13.80
C THR A 175 -22.16 -14.80 -14.60
N HIS A 176 -21.21 -13.94 -14.92
CA HIS A 176 -20.03 -14.31 -15.67
C HIS A 176 -19.04 -15.16 -14.85
N LEU A 177 -18.82 -14.82 -13.58
CA LEU A 177 -17.96 -15.60 -12.68
C LEU A 177 -18.52 -17.01 -12.45
N VAL A 178 -19.82 -17.13 -12.17
CA VAL A 178 -20.49 -18.44 -12.03
C VAL A 178 -20.37 -19.27 -13.31
N ARG A 179 -20.48 -18.63 -14.49
CA ARG A 179 -20.27 -19.31 -15.76
C ARG A 179 -18.84 -19.83 -15.87
N ASN A 180 -17.85 -19.02 -15.56
CA ASN A 180 -16.44 -19.41 -15.64
C ASN A 180 -16.13 -20.59 -14.69
N SER A 181 -16.66 -20.57 -13.47
CA SER A 181 -16.54 -21.69 -12.53
C SER A 181 -17.13 -22.98 -13.12
N ILE A 182 -18.26 -22.94 -13.82
CA ILE A 182 -18.87 -24.15 -14.41
C ILE A 182 -18.20 -24.57 -15.72
N ASP A 183 -17.90 -23.64 -16.62
CA ASP A 183 -17.37 -23.94 -17.95
C ASP A 183 -15.89 -24.37 -17.89
N HIS A 184 -15.09 -23.70 -17.05
CA HIS A 184 -13.64 -23.90 -16.98
C HIS A 184 -13.17 -24.48 -15.64
N GLY A 185 -13.80 -24.11 -14.52
CA GLY A 185 -13.44 -24.59 -13.19
C GLY A 185 -13.77 -26.06 -12.97
N ILE A 186 -15.07 -26.40 -12.94
CA ILE A 186 -15.56 -27.75 -12.66
C ILE A 186 -15.22 -28.70 -13.81
N GLU A 187 -14.68 -29.87 -13.49
CA GLU A 187 -14.33 -30.93 -14.43
C GLU A 187 -15.54 -31.85 -14.71
N PRO A 188 -15.59 -32.56 -15.86
CA PRO A 188 -16.60 -33.59 -16.12
C PRO A 188 -16.58 -34.72 -15.08
N PRO A 189 -17.71 -35.40 -14.82
CA PRO A 189 -17.79 -36.44 -13.79
C PRO A 189 -16.76 -37.56 -13.92
N GLU A 190 -16.40 -37.92 -15.16
CA GLU A 190 -15.40 -38.95 -15.46
C GLU A 190 -13.99 -38.49 -15.05
N GLU A 191 -13.60 -37.26 -15.39
CA GLU A 191 -12.31 -36.64 -15.00
C GLU A 191 -12.23 -36.48 -13.48
N ARG A 192 -13.32 -36.06 -12.82
CA ARG A 192 -13.40 -35.95 -11.35
C ARG A 192 -13.18 -37.29 -10.65
N SER A 193 -13.80 -38.36 -11.17
CA SER A 193 -13.64 -39.71 -10.60
C SER A 193 -12.19 -40.20 -10.70
N GLN A 194 -11.50 -39.88 -11.81
CA GLN A 194 -10.08 -40.22 -12.00
C GLN A 194 -9.16 -39.46 -11.04
N LEU A 195 -9.52 -38.22 -10.70
CA LEU A 195 -8.80 -37.37 -9.76
C LEU A 195 -9.17 -37.62 -8.29
N GLY A 196 -10.00 -38.63 -8.00
CA GLY A 196 -10.43 -38.96 -6.63
C GLY A 196 -11.44 -37.98 -6.02
N LYS A 197 -12.05 -37.12 -6.83
CA LYS A 197 -13.06 -36.13 -6.40
C LYS A 197 -14.48 -36.69 -6.51
N PRO A 198 -15.44 -36.14 -5.73
CA PRO A 198 -16.87 -36.45 -5.92
C PRO A 198 -17.35 -36.16 -7.35
N GLN A 199 -18.18 -37.04 -7.92
CA GLN A 199 -18.71 -36.88 -9.28
C GLN A 199 -19.56 -35.60 -9.46
N VAL A 200 -20.14 -35.10 -8.38
CA VAL A 200 -20.89 -33.84 -8.38
C VAL A 200 -19.95 -32.76 -7.85
N GLY A 201 -19.65 -31.76 -8.68
CA GLY A 201 -18.87 -30.59 -8.27
C GLY A 201 -19.70 -29.66 -7.38
N THR A 202 -19.01 -28.87 -6.56
CA THR A 202 -19.61 -27.95 -5.61
C THR A 202 -19.31 -26.51 -6.03
N LEU A 203 -20.36 -25.69 -6.12
CA LEU A 203 -20.25 -24.25 -6.31
C LEU A 203 -20.92 -23.56 -5.12
N VAL A 204 -20.20 -22.70 -4.42
CA VAL A 204 -20.71 -21.95 -3.26
C VAL A 204 -20.79 -20.47 -3.64
N LEU A 205 -21.96 -19.87 -3.44
CA LEU A 205 -22.18 -18.43 -3.48
C LEU A 205 -22.43 -17.94 -2.07
N ARG A 206 -21.51 -17.13 -1.54
CA ARG A 206 -21.61 -16.59 -0.18
C ARG A 206 -21.63 -15.07 -0.22
N ALA A 207 -22.44 -14.45 0.62
CA ALA A 207 -22.35 -13.02 0.91
C ALA A 207 -22.33 -12.79 2.42
N TYR A 208 -21.54 -11.83 2.89
CA TYR A 208 -21.49 -11.43 4.30
C TYR A 208 -20.94 -10.01 4.45
N HIS A 209 -21.10 -9.42 5.64
CA HIS A 209 -20.52 -8.12 5.98
C HIS A 209 -19.17 -8.30 6.70
N GLU A 210 -18.15 -7.58 6.27
CA GLU A 210 -16.81 -7.60 6.86
C GLU A 210 -16.21 -6.19 6.82
N GLY A 211 -15.80 -5.63 7.96
CA GLY A 211 -15.07 -4.36 8.01
C GLY A 211 -15.77 -3.15 7.37
N GLY A 212 -17.11 -3.07 7.41
CA GLY A 212 -17.87 -1.99 6.75
C GLY A 212 -18.01 -2.16 5.23
N GLN A 213 -17.67 -3.34 4.70
CA GLN A 213 -17.85 -3.73 3.32
C GLN A 213 -18.76 -4.96 3.23
N VAL A 214 -19.41 -5.13 2.07
CA VAL A 214 -20.06 -6.38 1.70
C VAL A 214 -19.09 -7.21 0.89
N VAL A 215 -18.85 -8.43 1.35
CA VAL A 215 -18.01 -9.42 0.67
C VAL A 215 -18.91 -10.43 -0.01
N VAL A 216 -18.71 -10.63 -1.31
CA VAL A 216 -19.38 -11.66 -2.11
C VAL A 216 -18.33 -12.64 -2.61
N GLU A 217 -18.45 -13.90 -2.23
CA GLU A 217 -17.53 -14.98 -2.60
C GLU A 217 -18.20 -15.97 -3.55
N ILE A 218 -17.42 -16.40 -4.54
CA ILE A 218 -17.77 -17.47 -5.48
C ILE A 218 -16.67 -18.51 -5.39
N GLU A 219 -16.97 -19.67 -4.82
CA GLU A 219 -16.02 -20.74 -4.60
C GLU A 219 -16.44 -21.99 -5.38
N ASP A 220 -15.50 -22.60 -6.11
CA ASP A 220 -15.69 -23.88 -6.77
C ASP A 220 -14.61 -24.88 -6.36
N ASP A 221 -14.99 -26.16 -6.29
CA ASP A 221 -14.08 -27.29 -5.99
C ASP A 221 -13.45 -27.91 -7.26
N GLY A 222 -13.31 -27.09 -8.30
CA GLY A 222 -12.87 -27.49 -9.63
C GLY A 222 -11.36 -27.71 -9.74
N ARG A 223 -10.85 -27.66 -10.98
CA ARG A 223 -9.44 -27.95 -11.27
C ARG A 223 -8.45 -26.89 -10.77
N GLY A 224 -8.96 -25.75 -10.27
CA GLY A 224 -8.17 -24.57 -9.96
C GLY A 224 -7.55 -23.92 -11.20
N ILE A 225 -6.82 -22.82 -11.00
CA ILE A 225 -6.14 -22.11 -12.08
C ILE A 225 -4.68 -22.54 -12.09
N ASP A 226 -4.19 -22.95 -13.26
CA ASP A 226 -2.79 -23.26 -13.48
C ASP A 226 -2.00 -21.96 -13.70
N VAL A 227 -1.33 -21.49 -12.63
CA VAL A 227 -0.56 -20.24 -12.61
C VAL A 227 0.55 -20.24 -13.67
N GLU A 228 1.24 -21.36 -13.86
CA GLU A 228 2.30 -21.50 -14.87
C GLU A 228 1.74 -21.41 -16.30
N LYS A 229 0.55 -21.98 -16.52
CA LYS A 229 -0.15 -21.83 -17.81
C LYS A 229 -0.58 -20.38 -18.06
N VAL A 230 -1.00 -19.65 -17.02
CA VAL A 230 -1.36 -18.23 -17.11
C VAL A 230 -0.14 -17.39 -17.48
N LYS A 231 0.99 -17.59 -16.79
CA LYS A 231 2.28 -16.95 -17.07
C LYS A 231 2.72 -17.19 -18.52
N ARG A 232 2.78 -18.47 -18.95
CA ARG A 232 3.19 -18.82 -20.32
C ARG A 232 2.28 -18.18 -21.38
N LYS A 233 0.96 -18.21 -21.20
CA LYS A 233 0.02 -17.56 -22.14
C LYS A 233 0.15 -16.04 -22.15
N ALA A 234 0.50 -15.42 -21.02
CA ALA A 234 0.75 -13.98 -20.98
C ALA A 234 2.01 -13.60 -21.78
N VAL A 235 3.06 -14.42 -21.70
CA VAL A 235 4.30 -14.27 -22.50
C VAL A 235 4.02 -14.47 -23.99
N GLU A 236 3.30 -15.54 -24.37
CA GLU A 236 2.94 -15.82 -25.77
C GLU A 236 2.12 -14.69 -26.41
N LYS A 237 1.28 -14.02 -25.62
CA LYS A 237 0.48 -12.87 -26.07
C LYS A 237 1.24 -11.54 -26.03
N GLY A 238 2.51 -11.52 -25.62
CA GLY A 238 3.31 -10.31 -25.48
C GLY A 238 2.81 -9.35 -24.42
N LEU A 239 2.08 -9.84 -23.41
CA LEU A 239 1.56 -9.03 -22.31
C LEU A 239 2.61 -8.81 -21.22
N ILE A 240 3.55 -9.75 -21.07
CA ILE A 240 4.68 -9.71 -20.13
C ILE A 240 5.89 -10.38 -20.76
N THR A 241 7.10 -10.07 -20.30
CA THR A 241 8.32 -10.79 -20.71
C THR A 241 8.50 -12.12 -19.97
N ALA A 242 9.37 -13.00 -20.49
CA ALA A 242 9.70 -14.26 -19.83
C ALA A 242 10.43 -14.04 -18.48
N GLU A 243 11.21 -12.96 -18.38
CA GLU A 243 11.89 -12.55 -17.15
C GLU A 243 10.90 -12.04 -16.10
N GLU A 244 9.92 -11.22 -16.49
CA GLU A 244 8.82 -10.81 -15.62
C GLU A 244 8.02 -12.01 -15.10
N ALA A 245 7.69 -12.96 -15.98
CA ALA A 245 6.95 -14.17 -15.59
C ALA A 245 7.67 -15.01 -14.53
N ALA A 246 9.01 -15.06 -14.59
CA ALA A 246 9.83 -15.80 -13.63
C ALA A 246 9.91 -15.12 -12.25
N ARG A 247 9.81 -13.79 -12.21
CA ARG A 247 9.86 -12.99 -10.96
C ARG A 247 8.51 -12.89 -10.23
N MET A 248 7.39 -13.11 -10.94
CA MET A 248 6.05 -12.94 -10.38
C MET A 248 5.67 -13.98 -9.33
N ASN A 249 5.14 -13.50 -8.20
CA ASN A 249 4.46 -14.36 -7.23
C ASN A 249 3.08 -14.84 -7.75
N GLU A 250 2.45 -15.78 -7.05
CA GLU A 250 1.17 -16.35 -7.49
C GLU A 250 0.06 -15.31 -7.62
N GLY A 251 -0.03 -14.35 -6.69
CA GLY A 251 -1.05 -13.30 -6.71
C GLY A 251 -0.91 -12.36 -7.92
N GLU A 252 0.32 -11.95 -8.23
CA GLU A 252 0.65 -11.14 -9.41
C GLU A 252 0.33 -11.88 -10.71
N ALA A 253 0.66 -13.16 -10.78
CA ALA A 253 0.37 -13.99 -11.94
C ALA A 253 -1.15 -14.15 -12.14
N LEU A 254 -1.94 -14.32 -11.07
CA LEU A 254 -3.40 -14.39 -11.15
C LEU A 254 -4.02 -13.04 -11.57
N ASN A 255 -3.42 -11.92 -11.18
CA ASN A 255 -3.86 -10.60 -11.61
C ASN A 255 -3.78 -10.38 -13.13
N LEU A 256 -2.92 -11.14 -13.84
CA LEU A 256 -2.85 -11.11 -15.30
C LEU A 256 -4.16 -11.51 -15.97
N ILE A 257 -5.00 -12.32 -15.29
CA ILE A 257 -6.30 -12.76 -15.79
C ILE A 257 -7.22 -11.57 -16.08
N PHE A 258 -7.04 -10.46 -15.35
CA PHE A 258 -7.82 -9.25 -15.51
C PHE A 258 -7.26 -8.28 -16.56
N ARG A 259 -6.16 -8.60 -17.25
CA ARG A 259 -5.61 -7.70 -18.29
C ARG A 259 -6.49 -7.73 -19.55
N PRO A 260 -6.73 -6.57 -20.19
CA PRO A 260 -7.44 -6.51 -21.46
C PRO A 260 -6.79 -7.42 -22.51
N GLY A 261 -7.60 -8.24 -23.20
CA GLY A 261 -7.12 -9.19 -24.21
C GLY A 261 -6.52 -10.49 -23.64
N PHE A 262 -6.42 -10.62 -22.30
CA PHE A 262 -6.09 -11.89 -21.67
C PHE A 262 -7.30 -12.82 -21.73
N SER A 263 -7.14 -13.93 -22.45
CA SER A 263 -8.12 -15.01 -22.49
C SER A 263 -7.35 -16.29 -22.77
N THR A 264 -7.64 -17.32 -21.99
CA THR A 264 -7.00 -18.64 -22.07
C THR A 264 -7.63 -19.53 -23.14
N ALA A 265 -8.70 -19.08 -23.81
CA ALA A 265 -9.39 -19.85 -24.84
C ALA A 265 -8.69 -19.77 -26.21
N GLU A 266 -8.39 -20.92 -26.82
CA GLU A 266 -7.81 -21.03 -28.18
C GLU A 266 -8.85 -20.86 -29.30
N LYS A 267 -10.14 -20.91 -28.97
CA LYS A 267 -11.26 -20.63 -29.89
C LYS A 267 -12.21 -19.63 -29.25
N VAL A 268 -12.58 -18.60 -30.00
CA VAL A 268 -13.68 -17.70 -29.64
C VAL A 268 -14.97 -18.51 -29.69
N THR A 269 -15.59 -18.78 -28.54
CA THR A 269 -16.89 -19.46 -28.49
C THR A 269 -17.98 -18.46 -28.91
N ASN A 270 -18.77 -18.82 -29.94
CA ASN A 270 -19.77 -17.98 -30.59
C ASN A 270 -21.02 -17.63 -29.74
N ILE A 271 -20.96 -17.72 -28.41
CA ILE A 271 -22.13 -17.54 -27.53
C ILE A 271 -22.10 -16.20 -26.76
N SER A 272 -21.08 -15.35 -26.93
CA SER A 272 -21.05 -14.03 -26.27
C SER A 272 -20.73 -12.90 -27.24
N GLY A 273 -21.75 -12.48 -28.00
CA GLY A 273 -21.74 -11.26 -28.82
C GLY A 273 -21.69 -9.93 -28.02
N ARG A 274 -21.06 -9.91 -26.84
CA ARG A 274 -20.86 -8.69 -26.02
C ARG A 274 -19.46 -8.55 -25.39
N GLY A 275 -18.53 -9.46 -25.65
CA GLY A 275 -17.12 -9.28 -25.25
C GLY A 275 -16.91 -9.04 -23.75
N VAL A 276 -17.49 -9.89 -22.89
CA VAL A 276 -17.30 -9.79 -21.44
C VAL A 276 -16.13 -10.70 -21.04
N GLY A 277 -14.96 -10.11 -20.85
CA GLY A 277 -13.80 -10.76 -20.24
C GLY A 277 -13.73 -10.49 -18.74
N MET A 278 -12.71 -11.06 -18.09
CA MET A 278 -12.43 -10.80 -16.67
C MET A 278 -11.99 -9.35 -16.43
N ASP A 279 -11.41 -8.70 -17.43
CA ASP A 279 -11.13 -7.27 -17.47
C ASP A 279 -12.39 -6.41 -17.24
N VAL A 280 -13.49 -6.73 -17.94
CA VAL A 280 -14.78 -6.03 -17.80
C VAL A 280 -15.38 -6.24 -16.40
N VAL A 281 -15.21 -7.43 -15.81
CA VAL A 281 -15.64 -7.69 -14.43
C VAL A 281 -14.88 -6.81 -13.45
N LYS A 282 -13.54 -6.80 -13.52
CA LYS A 282 -12.70 -5.98 -12.63
C LYS A 282 -13.04 -4.49 -12.74
N THR A 283 -13.08 -3.95 -13.95
CA THR A 283 -13.42 -2.53 -14.17
C THR A 283 -14.82 -2.17 -13.67
N ASN A 284 -15.80 -3.07 -13.81
CA ASN A 284 -17.15 -2.82 -13.30
C ASN A 284 -17.20 -2.76 -11.77
N ILE A 285 -16.46 -3.63 -11.08
CA ILE A 285 -16.38 -3.65 -9.61
C ILE A 285 -15.57 -2.45 -9.09
N GLU A 286 -14.43 -2.13 -9.70
CA GLU A 286 -13.61 -0.97 -9.32
C GLU A 286 -14.39 0.34 -9.45
N ARG A 287 -15.24 0.47 -10.47
CA ARG A 287 -16.13 1.64 -10.65
C ARG A 287 -17.16 1.79 -9.52
N LEU A 288 -17.48 0.72 -8.80
CA LEU A 288 -18.33 0.76 -7.61
C LEU A 288 -17.55 1.08 -6.34
N GLY A 289 -16.25 1.39 -6.45
CA GLY A 289 -15.35 1.55 -5.30
C GLY A 289 -14.98 0.23 -4.64
N GLY A 290 -15.22 -0.90 -5.32
CA GLY A 290 -14.91 -2.24 -4.81
C GLY A 290 -13.59 -2.80 -5.34
N SER A 291 -13.22 -3.98 -4.84
CA SER A 291 -12.06 -4.75 -5.32
C SER A 291 -12.44 -6.21 -5.63
N VAL A 292 -11.64 -6.87 -6.45
CA VAL A 292 -11.79 -8.29 -6.79
C VAL A 292 -10.46 -9.00 -6.55
N GLU A 293 -10.50 -10.10 -5.81
CA GLU A 293 -9.36 -10.96 -5.49
C GLU A 293 -9.64 -12.39 -5.95
N ILE A 294 -8.60 -13.10 -6.42
CA ILE A 294 -8.69 -14.51 -6.81
C ILE A 294 -7.71 -15.29 -5.94
N GLN A 295 -8.22 -16.36 -5.31
CA GLN A 295 -7.42 -17.37 -4.62
C GLN A 295 -7.68 -18.71 -5.28
N THR A 296 -6.65 -19.51 -5.51
CA THR A 296 -6.82 -20.79 -6.19
C THR A 296 -5.73 -21.77 -5.79
N VAL A 297 -6.09 -23.03 -5.74
CA VAL A 297 -5.16 -24.12 -5.53
C VAL A 297 -5.39 -25.13 -6.65
N LYS A 298 -4.34 -25.40 -7.43
CA LYS A 298 -4.41 -26.32 -8.57
C LYS A 298 -4.85 -27.71 -8.08
N GLY A 299 -5.91 -28.22 -8.69
CA GLY A 299 -6.53 -29.49 -8.32
C GLY A 299 -7.54 -29.41 -7.17
N SER A 300 -7.67 -28.29 -6.45
CA SER A 300 -8.57 -28.17 -5.30
C SER A 300 -9.71 -27.16 -5.51
N GLY A 301 -9.52 -26.12 -6.31
CA GLY A 301 -10.59 -25.17 -6.60
C GLY A 301 -10.14 -23.73 -6.82
N THR A 302 -11.12 -22.84 -6.97
CA THR A 302 -10.92 -21.40 -7.11
C THR A 302 -11.95 -20.65 -6.27
N THR A 303 -11.50 -19.63 -5.55
CA THR A 303 -12.34 -18.69 -4.81
C THR A 303 -12.12 -17.29 -5.38
N VAL A 304 -13.19 -16.67 -5.87
CA VAL A 304 -13.20 -15.26 -6.29
C VAL A 304 -13.93 -14.46 -5.24
N ARG A 305 -13.26 -13.46 -4.66
CA ARG A 305 -13.79 -12.59 -3.62
C ARG A 305 -13.99 -11.18 -4.15
N ILE A 306 -15.19 -10.65 -4.03
CA ILE A 306 -15.56 -9.29 -4.42
C ILE A 306 -15.85 -8.50 -3.14
N LYS A 307 -15.15 -7.39 -2.91
CA LYS A 307 -15.37 -6.51 -1.76
C LYS A 307 -15.99 -5.21 -2.24
N ILE A 308 -17.11 -4.79 -1.65
CA ILE A 308 -17.84 -3.58 -2.07
C ILE A 308 -18.18 -2.72 -0.85
N PRO A 309 -17.93 -1.40 -0.86
CA PRO A 309 -18.32 -0.51 0.23
C PRO A 309 -19.84 -0.46 0.45
N LEU A 310 -20.27 -0.30 1.71
CA LEU A 310 -21.68 -0.15 2.10
C LEU A 310 -22.24 1.27 1.89
N THR A 311 -21.38 2.27 1.72
CA THR A 311 -21.78 3.69 1.66
C THR A 311 -22.12 4.14 0.24
N LEU A 312 -22.98 5.16 0.11
CA LEU A 312 -22.92 6.02 -1.08
C LEU A 312 -21.48 6.50 -1.23
N ALA A 313 -21.02 6.70 -2.46
CA ALA A 313 -19.65 7.04 -2.82
C ALA A 313 -19.12 8.35 -2.19
N ILE A 314 -19.05 8.41 -0.87
CA ILE A 314 -18.33 9.38 -0.06
C ILE A 314 -16.97 8.75 0.15
N VAL A 315 -15.97 9.41 -0.40
CA VAL A 315 -14.60 8.93 -0.36
C VAL A 315 -13.75 10.03 0.28
N PRO A 316 -12.89 9.72 1.27
CA PRO A 316 -11.91 10.68 1.73
C PRO A 316 -10.93 10.95 0.59
N ALA A 317 -10.78 12.22 0.22
CA ALA A 317 -9.89 12.63 -0.86
C ALA A 317 -9.00 13.80 -0.41
N LEU A 318 -7.75 13.73 -0.84
CA LEU A 318 -6.81 14.83 -0.74
C LEU A 318 -7.11 15.85 -1.83
N ILE A 319 -7.28 17.11 -1.45
CA ILE A 319 -7.49 18.18 -2.42
C ILE A 319 -6.14 18.74 -2.87
N VAL A 320 -5.92 18.82 -4.18
CA VAL A 320 -4.68 19.32 -4.77
C VAL A 320 -4.98 20.41 -5.80
N LEU A 321 -4.03 21.31 -6.02
CA LEU A 321 -4.11 22.34 -7.04
C LEU A 321 -3.11 22.09 -8.16
N SER A 322 -3.54 22.34 -9.39
CA SER A 322 -2.68 22.34 -10.57
C SER A 322 -3.21 23.32 -11.61
N GLY A 323 -2.36 24.20 -12.12
CA GLY A 323 -2.75 25.22 -13.10
C GLY A 323 -3.82 26.19 -12.60
N GLY A 324 -3.91 26.40 -11.27
CA GLY A 324 -4.94 27.23 -10.63
C GLY A 324 -6.30 26.55 -10.42
N GLU A 325 -6.47 25.30 -10.87
CA GLU A 325 -7.69 24.52 -10.71
C GLU A 325 -7.55 23.47 -9.59
N ARG A 326 -8.69 23.05 -9.01
CA ARG A 326 -8.72 22.06 -7.92
C ARG A 326 -9.09 20.67 -8.42
N TYR A 327 -8.37 19.68 -7.90
CA TYR A 327 -8.57 18.27 -8.18
C TYR A 327 -8.62 17.50 -6.86
N ALA A 328 -9.31 16.36 -6.87
CA ALA A 328 -9.41 15.48 -5.71
C ALA A 328 -8.73 14.14 -6.01
N ILE A 329 -7.88 13.68 -5.09
CA ILE A 329 -7.19 12.39 -5.16
C ILE A 329 -7.74 11.49 -4.07
N PRO A 330 -8.38 10.35 -4.38
CA PRO A 330 -8.81 9.38 -3.37
C PRO A 330 -7.63 8.91 -2.51
N GLN A 331 -7.81 8.89 -1.19
CA GLN A 331 -6.73 8.51 -0.27
C GLN A 331 -6.35 7.02 -0.32
N VAL A 332 -7.20 6.16 -0.88
CA VAL A 332 -7.00 4.70 -0.93
C VAL A 332 -5.71 4.29 -1.66
N GLY A 333 -5.15 5.17 -2.49
CA GLY A 333 -3.86 4.97 -3.15
C GLY A 333 -2.75 5.94 -2.73
N LEU A 334 -2.96 6.75 -1.68
CA LEU A 334 -1.99 7.73 -1.20
C LEU A 334 -1.01 7.08 -0.22
N LYS A 335 0.29 7.12 -0.50
CA LYS A 335 1.34 6.62 0.39
C LYS A 335 1.95 7.73 1.24
N GLU A 336 2.41 8.80 0.61
CA GLU A 336 3.17 9.85 1.27
C GLU A 336 3.03 11.19 0.51
N LEU A 337 3.23 12.28 1.23
CA LEU A 337 3.29 13.63 0.68
C LEU A 337 4.70 14.19 0.90
N VAL A 338 5.33 14.62 -0.19
CA VAL A 338 6.67 15.17 -0.17
C VAL A 338 6.59 16.63 -0.61
N ASN A 339 7.15 17.52 0.19
CA ASN A 339 7.29 18.92 -0.16
C ASN A 339 8.66 19.12 -0.83
N LEU A 340 8.69 19.69 -2.02
CA LEU A 340 9.92 19.90 -2.78
C LEU A 340 10.46 21.30 -2.49
N GLU A 341 11.72 21.40 -2.07
CA GLU A 341 12.36 22.70 -1.83
C GLU A 341 12.89 23.33 -3.13
N GLY A 342 12.85 22.59 -4.25
CA GLY A 342 13.07 23.11 -5.61
C GLY A 342 13.14 22.03 -6.69
N GLU A 343 13.33 22.45 -7.96
CA GLU A 343 13.45 21.51 -9.10
C GLU A 343 14.73 20.65 -9.08
N LYS A 344 15.70 20.95 -8.20
CA LYS A 344 16.98 20.23 -8.12
C LYS A 344 16.86 18.79 -7.61
N GLU A 345 15.78 18.47 -6.91
CA GLU A 345 15.49 17.13 -6.40
C GLU A 345 14.84 16.22 -7.46
N ILE A 346 14.41 16.80 -8.59
CA ILE A 346 13.82 16.06 -9.71
C ILE A 346 14.93 15.71 -10.71
N HIS A 347 15.23 14.42 -10.82
CA HIS A 347 16.18 13.91 -11.79
C HIS A 347 15.47 13.63 -13.12
N ARG A 348 16.09 13.99 -14.25
CA ARG A 348 15.51 13.77 -15.57
C ARG A 348 16.40 12.87 -16.40
N ILE A 349 15.83 11.77 -16.91
CA ILE A 349 16.51 10.85 -17.82
C ILE A 349 15.68 10.72 -19.09
N GLY A 350 16.26 11.18 -20.19
CA GLY A 350 15.56 11.35 -21.46
C GLY A 350 14.32 12.25 -21.32
N ASN A 351 13.13 11.64 -21.47
CA ASN A 351 11.84 12.33 -21.38
C ASN A 351 11.04 12.02 -20.11
N SER A 352 11.63 11.26 -19.18
CA SER A 352 11.01 10.86 -17.92
C SER A 352 11.67 11.58 -16.75
N GLU A 353 10.88 11.93 -15.75
CA GLU A 353 11.32 12.59 -14.53
C GLU A 353 11.17 11.63 -13.36
N PHE A 354 12.07 11.72 -12.38
CA PHE A 354 12.17 10.80 -11.25
C PHE A 354 12.50 11.56 -9.97
N TYR A 355 12.01 11.05 -8.86
CA TYR A 355 12.30 11.51 -7.51
C TYR A 355 12.93 10.36 -6.73
N ARG A 356 13.98 10.64 -5.95
CA ARG A 356 14.58 9.63 -5.07
C ARG A 356 13.96 9.75 -3.68
N LEU A 357 13.09 8.80 -3.32
CA LEU A 357 12.46 8.73 -2.01
C LEU A 357 13.13 7.63 -1.19
N ARG A 358 13.94 8.02 -0.18
CA ARG A 358 14.63 7.09 0.74
C ARG A 358 15.42 5.98 0.02
N GLY A 359 16.11 6.34 -1.06
CA GLY A 359 16.88 5.42 -1.89
C GLY A 359 16.08 4.75 -3.02
N GLU A 360 14.74 4.75 -2.96
CA GLU A 360 13.90 4.22 -4.03
C GLU A 360 13.65 5.27 -5.13
N ILE A 361 13.68 4.84 -6.39
CA ILE A 361 13.44 5.70 -7.54
C ILE A 361 11.95 5.67 -7.87
N ILE A 362 11.29 6.81 -7.69
CA ILE A 362 9.88 7.00 -7.96
C ILE A 362 9.71 7.80 -9.26
N PRO A 363 9.07 7.26 -10.31
CA PRO A 363 8.77 8.01 -11.52
C PRO A 363 7.78 9.14 -11.22
N ILE A 364 8.02 10.32 -11.79
CA ILE A 364 7.20 11.50 -11.61
C ILE A 364 6.30 11.74 -12.82
N VAL A 365 5.04 12.06 -12.56
CA VAL A 365 4.08 12.58 -13.52
C VAL A 365 3.69 14.00 -13.12
N ARG A 366 3.86 14.95 -14.03
CA ARG A 366 3.35 16.32 -13.84
C ARG A 366 1.87 16.38 -14.15
N LEU A 367 1.04 16.71 -13.16
CA LEU A 367 -0.41 16.80 -13.35
C LEU A 367 -0.77 17.85 -14.42
N ALA A 368 -0.13 19.02 -14.37
CA ALA A 368 -0.33 20.08 -15.36
C ALA A 368 -0.11 19.59 -16.80
N ARG A 369 0.99 18.87 -17.03
CA ARG A 369 1.33 18.31 -18.35
C ARG A 369 0.32 17.27 -18.82
N VAL A 370 -0.13 16.38 -17.94
CA VAL A 370 -1.15 15.36 -18.29
C VAL A 370 -2.46 16.02 -18.69
N LEU A 371 -2.82 17.11 -18.01
CA LEU A 371 -4.06 17.83 -18.24
C LEU A 371 -3.96 18.90 -19.36
N GLY A 372 -2.78 19.08 -19.96
CA GLY A 372 -2.55 20.11 -20.98
C GLY A 372 -2.62 21.55 -20.44
N LEU A 373 -2.36 21.72 -19.14
CA LEU A 373 -2.31 23.01 -18.45
C LEU A 373 -0.92 23.65 -18.57
N GLN A 374 -0.83 24.95 -18.28
CA GLN A 374 0.48 25.61 -18.14
C GLN A 374 1.17 25.11 -16.87
N ASP A 375 2.46 24.81 -16.96
CA ASP A 375 3.26 24.41 -15.79
C ASP A 375 3.36 25.58 -14.80
N GLY A 376 2.85 25.34 -13.59
CA GLY A 376 3.03 26.23 -12.44
C GLY A 376 4.38 26.01 -11.76
N LYS A 377 4.65 26.79 -10.69
CA LYS A 377 5.74 26.45 -9.76
C LYS A 377 5.28 25.28 -8.91
N ALA A 378 5.47 24.07 -9.42
CA ALA A 378 5.18 22.85 -8.67
C ALA A 378 5.99 22.81 -7.38
N ARG A 379 5.33 22.53 -6.25
CA ARG A 379 5.96 22.51 -4.91
C ARG A 379 5.74 21.22 -4.15
N SER A 380 4.81 20.37 -4.57
CA SER A 380 4.46 19.18 -3.80
C SER A 380 4.36 17.96 -4.69
N LEU A 381 4.93 16.86 -4.22
CA LEU A 381 4.93 15.57 -4.87
C LEU A 381 4.06 14.62 -4.04
N VAL A 382 2.98 14.12 -4.65
CA VAL A 382 2.05 13.19 -4.03
C VAL A 382 2.43 11.77 -4.44
N ILE A 383 2.89 10.95 -3.51
CA ILE A 383 3.31 9.57 -3.79
C ILE A 383 2.09 8.67 -3.79
N LEU A 384 1.80 8.08 -4.95
CA LEU A 384 0.64 7.26 -5.21
C LEU A 384 1.04 5.83 -5.57
N THR A 385 0.20 4.86 -5.21
CA THR A 385 0.38 3.45 -5.53
C THR A 385 -0.81 2.89 -6.30
N THR A 386 -0.54 2.05 -7.30
CA THR A 386 -1.57 1.20 -7.93
C THR A 386 -1.50 -0.24 -7.45
N GLY A 387 -0.75 -0.51 -6.39
CA GLY A 387 -0.43 -1.86 -5.89
C GLY A 387 0.66 -2.57 -6.68
N THR A 388 0.75 -2.34 -7.99
CA THR A 388 1.79 -2.90 -8.87
C THR A 388 2.98 -1.97 -9.10
N MET A 389 2.79 -0.66 -8.88
CA MET A 389 3.81 0.37 -9.11
C MET A 389 3.50 1.59 -8.27
N ASP A 390 4.56 2.23 -7.78
CA ASP A 390 4.50 3.54 -7.14
C ASP A 390 4.94 4.61 -8.12
N PHE A 391 4.29 5.77 -8.06
CA PHE A 391 4.66 6.94 -8.85
C PHE A 391 4.32 8.22 -8.09
N GLY A 392 5.10 9.27 -8.34
CA GLY A 392 4.88 10.59 -7.78
C GLY A 392 4.03 11.44 -8.74
N LEU A 393 2.96 12.02 -8.24
CA LEU A 393 2.18 13.02 -8.97
C LEU A 393 2.60 14.41 -8.51
N LEU A 394 3.25 15.15 -9.39
CA LEU A 394 3.72 16.51 -9.12
C LEU A 394 2.58 17.50 -9.32
N VAL A 395 2.30 18.28 -8.27
CA VAL A 395 1.20 19.26 -8.19
C VAL A 395 1.71 20.61 -7.67
N ASP A 396 0.92 21.67 -7.87
CA ASP A 396 1.28 23.03 -7.45
C ASP A 396 1.21 23.18 -5.93
N GLU A 397 0.14 22.66 -5.32
CA GLU A 397 -0.15 22.78 -3.90
C GLU A 397 -1.00 21.60 -3.44
N VAL A 398 -0.72 21.10 -2.23
CA VAL A 398 -1.57 20.14 -1.54
C VAL A 398 -2.35 20.87 -0.45
N ARG A 399 -3.66 20.63 -0.38
CA ARG A 399 -4.56 21.13 0.66
C ARG A 399 -5.00 19.99 1.58
N ASP A 400 -5.82 20.34 2.56
CA ASP A 400 -6.43 19.39 3.48
C ASP A 400 -7.25 18.31 2.77
N SER A 401 -7.50 17.25 3.53
CA SER A 401 -8.35 16.14 3.10
C SER A 401 -9.81 16.44 3.41
N GLU A 402 -10.69 16.15 2.46
CA GLU A 402 -12.13 16.37 2.57
C GLU A 402 -12.89 15.07 2.25
N GLU A 403 -14.03 14.86 2.89
CA GLU A 403 -14.98 13.83 2.49
C GLU A 403 -15.77 14.32 1.27
N ILE A 404 -15.58 13.66 0.12
CA ILE A 404 -16.19 14.10 -1.14
C ILE A 404 -17.26 13.12 -1.61
N VAL A 405 -18.36 13.65 -2.15
CA VAL A 405 -19.39 12.83 -2.81
C VAL A 405 -19.00 12.64 -4.28
N VAL A 406 -18.69 11.40 -4.67
CA VAL A 406 -18.33 11.03 -6.03
C VAL A 406 -19.58 10.98 -6.91
N LYS A 407 -19.65 11.85 -7.91
CA LYS A 407 -20.63 11.82 -8.98
C LYS A 407 -19.99 11.25 -10.25
N PRO A 408 -20.62 10.25 -10.89
CA PRO A 408 -20.08 9.68 -12.12
C PRO A 408 -20.08 10.71 -13.25
N LEU A 409 -19.06 10.67 -14.09
CA LEU A 409 -18.97 11.55 -15.25
C LEU A 409 -20.05 11.23 -16.28
N GLY A 410 -20.58 12.28 -16.92
CA GLY A 410 -21.56 12.15 -18.00
C GLY A 410 -20.99 11.39 -19.20
N ARG A 411 -21.88 10.85 -20.06
CA ARG A 411 -21.52 10.02 -21.23
C ARG A 411 -20.44 10.63 -22.14
N LEU A 412 -20.41 11.96 -22.28
CA LEU A 412 -19.44 12.68 -23.12
C LEU A 412 -18.01 12.67 -22.54
N LEU A 413 -17.88 12.58 -21.21
CA LEU A 413 -16.60 12.64 -20.50
C LEU A 413 -16.07 11.25 -20.10
N LYS A 414 -16.88 10.20 -20.26
CA LYS A 414 -16.57 8.82 -19.89
C LYS A 414 -15.34 8.24 -20.60
N GLY A 415 -14.92 8.82 -21.73
CA GLY A 415 -13.75 8.37 -22.49
C GLY A 415 -12.41 8.94 -22.00
N ILE A 416 -12.41 9.85 -21.02
CA ILE A 416 -11.19 10.50 -20.53
C ILE A 416 -10.59 9.62 -19.42
N PRO A 417 -9.42 9.00 -19.63
CA PRO A 417 -8.88 8.00 -18.71
C PRO A 417 -8.31 8.60 -17.42
N VAL A 418 -8.19 9.93 -17.32
CA VAL A 418 -7.51 10.61 -16.20
C VAL A 418 -8.46 10.89 -15.04
N TYR A 419 -9.78 10.75 -15.24
CA TYR A 419 -10.78 11.11 -14.24
C TYR A 419 -11.69 9.94 -13.86
N ALA A 420 -11.82 9.70 -12.56
CA ALA A 420 -12.71 8.69 -12.00
C ALA A 420 -14.15 9.23 -11.83
N GLY A 421 -14.29 10.54 -11.63
CA GLY A 421 -15.55 11.18 -11.26
C GLY A 421 -15.43 12.69 -11.16
N ALA A 422 -16.51 13.32 -10.69
CA ALA A 422 -16.51 14.71 -10.26
C ALA A 422 -17.14 14.82 -8.87
N THR A 423 -16.80 15.86 -8.14
CA THR A 423 -17.44 16.20 -6.87
C THR A 423 -17.76 17.68 -6.79
N ILE A 424 -18.64 18.05 -5.87
CA ILE A 424 -18.94 19.43 -5.52
C ILE A 424 -18.30 19.65 -4.15
N MET A 425 -17.41 20.64 -4.04
CA MET A 425 -16.73 20.98 -2.80
C MET A 425 -17.64 21.77 -1.86
N GLY A 426 -17.24 21.95 -0.60
CA GLY A 426 -17.99 22.75 0.37
C GLY A 426 -18.27 24.19 -0.11
N ASP A 427 -17.38 24.79 -0.89
CA ASP A 427 -17.57 26.13 -1.46
C ASP A 427 -18.48 26.17 -2.71
N GLY A 428 -19.08 25.04 -3.09
CA GLY A 428 -19.97 24.90 -4.24
C GLY A 428 -19.25 24.78 -5.58
N LYS A 429 -17.91 24.85 -5.61
CA LYS A 429 -17.14 24.64 -6.83
C LYS A 429 -17.05 23.16 -7.17
N VAL A 430 -16.94 22.87 -8.47
CA VAL A 430 -16.76 21.50 -8.95
C VAL A 430 -15.26 21.19 -8.95
N ALA A 431 -14.90 20.00 -8.43
CA ALA A 431 -13.56 19.45 -8.55
C ALA A 431 -13.63 18.09 -9.28
N LEU A 432 -12.67 17.83 -10.15
CA LEU A 432 -12.56 16.53 -10.83
C LEU A 432 -11.76 15.56 -9.96
N ILE A 433 -12.23 14.31 -9.89
CA ILE A 433 -11.59 13.26 -9.13
C ILE A 433 -10.62 12.53 -10.04
N LEU A 434 -9.34 12.53 -9.68
CA LEU A 434 -8.27 11.92 -10.46
C LEU A 434 -8.32 10.40 -10.36
N ASP A 435 -8.21 9.72 -11.50
CA ASP A 435 -8.04 8.28 -11.57
C ASP A 435 -6.54 7.95 -11.45
N VAL A 436 -6.13 7.41 -10.31
CA VAL A 436 -4.73 7.03 -10.02
C VAL A 436 -4.24 5.96 -11.00
N VAL A 437 -5.09 5.00 -11.36
CA VAL A 437 -4.75 3.93 -12.33
C VAL A 437 -4.68 4.50 -13.74
N GLY A 438 -5.59 5.42 -14.06
CA GLY A 438 -5.57 6.18 -15.31
C GLY A 438 -4.29 6.99 -15.49
N LEU A 439 -3.86 7.68 -14.43
CA LEU A 439 -2.62 8.46 -14.38
C LEU A 439 -1.38 7.58 -14.50
N SER A 440 -1.34 6.41 -13.86
CA SER A 440 -0.18 5.52 -13.92
C SER A 440 0.08 4.98 -15.34
N ARG A 441 -0.96 4.88 -16.20
CA ARG A 441 -0.78 4.48 -17.60
C ARG A 441 0.01 5.51 -18.42
N GLN A 442 0.04 6.78 -18.01
CA GLN A 442 0.91 7.79 -18.62
C GLN A 442 2.39 7.56 -18.32
N VAL A 443 2.69 6.77 -17.27
CA VAL A 443 4.04 6.33 -16.89
C VAL A 443 4.48 5.09 -17.71
N GLY A 444 3.50 4.28 -18.14
CA GLY A 444 3.63 2.87 -18.53
C GLY A 444 4.34 2.51 -19.84
N PHE A 445 5.18 3.36 -20.41
CA PHE A 445 6.05 2.96 -21.53
C PHE A 445 7.53 3.32 -21.35
N LYS A 446 7.92 3.94 -20.22
CA LYS A 446 9.30 4.40 -20.01
C LYS A 446 9.85 4.10 -18.61
N ALA A 447 9.07 3.54 -17.69
CA ALA A 447 9.52 3.28 -16.33
C ALA A 447 10.48 2.09 -16.24
N GLU A 448 10.23 0.96 -16.92
CA GLU A 448 11.17 -0.17 -16.94
C GLU A 448 12.44 0.14 -17.75
N GLU A 449 12.32 0.79 -18.91
CA GLU A 449 13.47 1.14 -19.73
C GLU A 449 14.32 2.23 -19.07
N ALA A 450 13.70 3.18 -18.35
CA ALA A 450 14.43 4.14 -17.53
C ALA A 450 14.94 3.54 -16.22
N ARG A 451 14.27 2.55 -15.61
CA ARG A 451 14.83 1.76 -14.49
C ARG A 451 16.05 0.99 -14.97
N ARG A 452 16.01 0.35 -16.13
CA ARG A 452 17.13 -0.39 -16.71
C ARG A 452 18.27 0.54 -17.13
N LEU A 453 17.97 1.68 -17.76
CA LEU A 453 18.98 2.70 -18.10
C LEU A 453 19.54 3.39 -16.85
N LEU A 454 18.75 3.60 -15.79
CA LEU A 454 19.28 4.00 -14.49
C LEU A 454 20.08 2.87 -13.87
N GLU A 455 19.63 1.63 -13.82
CA GLU A 455 20.39 0.50 -13.28
C GLU A 455 21.72 0.35 -14.03
N GLU A 456 21.76 0.56 -15.34
CA GLU A 456 22.97 0.59 -16.17
C GLU A 456 23.83 1.87 -15.97
N GLU A 457 23.23 3.04 -15.71
CA GLU A 457 23.94 4.30 -15.44
C GLU A 457 24.36 4.43 -13.96
N THR A 458 23.65 3.78 -13.04
CA THR A 458 23.92 3.67 -11.60
C THR A 458 24.96 2.57 -11.39
N ALA A 459 24.88 1.43 -12.09
CA ALA A 459 25.98 0.46 -12.16
C ALA A 459 27.27 1.02 -12.79
N ARG A 460 27.20 2.16 -13.51
CA ARG A 460 28.37 2.91 -14.00
C ARG A 460 28.75 4.12 -13.13
N ARG A 461 27.93 4.52 -12.16
CA ARG A 461 28.17 5.64 -11.23
C ARG A 461 28.37 5.22 -9.78
N PHE A 462 28.18 3.95 -9.43
CA PHE A 462 28.66 3.38 -8.18
C PHE A 462 30.18 3.26 -8.27
N THR A 463 30.84 4.29 -7.79
CA THR A 463 32.25 4.22 -7.42
C THR A 463 32.49 4.84 -6.04
N GLU A 464 31.43 5.26 -5.34
CA GLU A 464 31.55 5.99 -4.09
C GLU A 464 30.35 5.71 -3.18
N GLU A 465 30.53 4.81 -2.21
CA GLU A 465 29.55 4.51 -1.15
C GLU A 465 29.28 5.75 -0.29
N LYS A 466 28.23 6.51 -0.61
CA LYS A 466 27.83 7.70 0.15
C LYS A 466 26.94 7.32 1.34
N GLN A 467 27.28 7.82 2.52
CA GLN A 467 26.54 7.65 3.77
C GLN A 467 26.14 8.98 4.40
N PHE A 468 25.02 8.97 5.13
CA PHE A 468 24.61 10.07 5.98
C PHE A 468 25.43 10.08 7.28
N VAL A 469 26.16 11.16 7.49
CA VAL A 469 27.03 11.37 8.64
C VAL A 469 26.54 12.60 9.41
N LEU A 470 26.39 12.44 10.72
CA LEU A 470 26.11 13.53 11.64
C LEU A 470 27.42 14.24 11.99
N LEU A 471 27.49 15.53 11.67
CA LEU A 471 28.58 16.41 12.09
C LEU A 471 28.22 17.10 13.40
N PHE A 472 29.13 17.08 14.37
CA PHE A 472 28.91 17.68 15.68
C PHE A 472 30.21 18.20 16.30
N HIS A 473 30.07 19.04 17.33
CA HIS A 473 31.17 19.58 18.13
C HIS A 473 31.06 19.05 19.57
N VAL A 474 32.17 18.54 20.13
CA VAL A 474 32.32 18.42 21.59
C VAL A 474 32.79 19.74 22.16
N ASN A 475 33.76 20.37 21.50
CA ASN A 475 34.23 21.71 21.74
C ASN A 475 34.21 22.47 20.40
N PRO A 476 33.90 23.78 20.35
CA PRO A 476 33.87 24.55 19.09
C PRO A 476 35.15 24.51 18.24
N ALA A 477 36.29 24.12 18.83
CA ALA A 477 37.56 23.97 18.12
C ALA A 477 37.69 22.68 17.29
N GLU A 478 36.92 21.63 17.60
CA GLU A 478 37.10 20.29 17.04
C GLU A 478 35.79 19.76 16.47
N GLN A 479 35.84 19.28 15.21
CA GLN A 479 34.68 18.73 14.50
C GLN A 479 34.73 17.22 14.45
N PHE A 480 33.62 16.59 14.80
CA PHE A 480 33.47 15.15 14.85
C PHE A 480 32.36 14.69 13.91
N ALA A 481 32.46 13.42 13.52
CA ALA A 481 31.52 12.75 12.63
C ALA A 481 31.18 11.36 13.18
N ILE A 482 29.92 10.98 13.03
CA ILE A 482 29.44 9.61 13.25
C ILE A 482 28.37 9.28 12.21
N PRO A 483 28.30 8.05 11.66
CA PRO A 483 27.17 7.66 10.82
C PRO A 483 25.85 7.85 11.56
N LEU A 484 24.91 8.51 10.90
CA LEU A 484 23.62 8.86 11.51
C LEU A 484 22.82 7.61 11.90
N SER A 485 22.99 6.51 11.17
CA SER A 485 22.34 5.22 11.44
C SER A 485 22.76 4.58 12.76
N LEU A 486 23.92 4.94 13.33
CA LEU A 486 24.34 4.47 14.65
C LEU A 486 23.66 5.25 15.78
N VAL A 487 23.13 6.44 15.48
CA VAL A 487 22.46 7.30 16.46
C VAL A 487 20.99 6.91 16.54
N ALA A 488 20.58 6.30 17.65
CA ALA A 488 19.19 5.92 17.86
C ALA A 488 18.29 7.16 18.00
N ARG A 489 18.79 8.21 18.66
CA ARG A 489 18.07 9.48 18.84
C ARG A 489 18.98 10.65 19.18
N LEU A 490 18.51 11.85 18.80
CA LEU A 490 19.06 13.14 19.19
C LEU A 490 18.07 13.83 20.14
N ASP A 491 18.51 14.26 21.30
CA ASP A 491 17.71 15.05 22.24
C ASP A 491 18.56 16.17 22.88
N LYS A 492 17.93 17.05 23.65
CA LYS A 492 18.59 18.08 24.45
C LYS A 492 18.34 17.84 25.93
N VAL A 493 19.34 18.11 26.76
CA VAL A 493 19.25 18.01 28.23
C VAL A 493 19.81 19.27 28.86
N LYS A 494 19.22 19.71 29.98
CA LYS A 494 19.76 20.84 30.74
C LYS A 494 20.89 20.37 31.63
N ALA A 495 21.87 21.22 31.89
CA ALA A 495 22.98 20.89 32.79
C ALA A 495 22.52 20.46 34.19
N GLN A 496 21.43 21.04 34.67
CA GLN A 496 20.81 20.69 35.96
C GLN A 496 20.13 19.31 35.99
N ASP A 497 19.83 18.72 34.82
CA ASP A 497 19.19 17.41 34.69
C ASP A 497 20.24 16.28 34.65
N LEU A 498 21.54 16.63 34.65
CA LEU A 498 22.64 15.69 34.80
C LEU A 498 22.79 15.33 36.27
N GLU A 499 22.58 14.07 36.59
CA GLU A 499 22.70 13.53 37.95
C GLU A 499 23.96 12.70 38.07
N PHE A 500 24.56 12.67 39.26
CA PHE A 500 25.71 11.81 39.55
C PHE A 500 25.28 10.69 40.49
N VAL A 501 25.24 9.46 39.98
CA VAL A 501 24.72 8.29 40.71
C VAL A 501 25.73 7.14 40.61
N GLY A 502 26.18 6.62 41.76
CA GLY A 502 27.05 5.45 41.79
C GLY A 502 28.42 5.63 41.12
N GLY A 503 28.94 6.86 41.07
CA GLY A 503 30.21 7.17 40.40
C GLY A 503 30.11 7.43 38.89
N LYS A 504 28.89 7.41 38.34
CA LYS A 504 28.61 7.63 36.91
C LYS A 504 27.65 8.82 36.76
N GLU A 505 27.86 9.61 35.72
CA GLU A 505 26.93 10.66 35.32
C GLU A 505 25.76 10.01 34.56
N VAL A 506 24.53 10.44 34.84
CA VAL A 506 23.31 9.86 34.28
C VAL A 506 22.30 10.96 33.95
N ILE A 507 21.42 10.67 32.99
CA ILE A 507 20.21 11.46 32.70
C ILE A 507 18.97 10.61 32.92
N GLN A 508 17.85 11.25 33.27
CA GLN A 508 16.56 10.57 33.33
C GLN A 508 15.89 10.61 31.95
N TYR A 509 15.74 9.45 31.30
CA TYR A 509 15.11 9.34 29.99
C TYR A 509 14.01 8.29 30.01
N LYS A 510 12.76 8.72 29.70
CA LYS A 510 11.54 7.88 29.74
C LYS A 510 11.37 7.09 31.05
N GLY A 511 11.71 7.72 32.19
CA GLY A 511 11.59 7.11 33.52
C GLY A 511 12.67 6.08 33.86
N ARG A 512 13.73 5.95 33.04
CA ARG A 512 14.92 5.13 33.32
C ARG A 512 16.16 6.02 33.42
N SER A 513 17.12 5.64 34.26
CA SER A 513 18.43 6.30 34.32
C SER A 513 19.31 5.78 33.18
N VAL A 514 19.81 6.70 32.35
CA VAL A 514 20.69 6.40 31.22
C VAL A 514 22.08 6.96 31.53
N PRO A 515 23.14 6.15 31.52
CA PRO A 515 24.51 6.63 31.71
C PRO A 515 24.93 7.60 30.61
N VAL A 516 25.74 8.58 31.00
CA VAL A 516 26.33 9.59 30.14
C VAL A 516 27.82 9.33 29.98
N ILE A 517 28.28 9.37 28.73
CA ILE A 517 29.68 9.38 28.32
C ILE A 517 30.06 10.81 27.91
N ARG A 518 31.19 11.26 28.43
CA ARG A 518 31.89 12.47 27.99
C ARG A 518 33.09 12.05 27.16
N LEU A 519 33.14 12.48 25.90
CA LEU A 519 34.15 12.00 24.94
C LEU A 519 35.58 12.37 25.36
N GLU A 520 35.76 13.51 26.00
CA GLU A 520 37.05 14.00 26.50
C GLU A 520 37.69 13.12 27.59
N ASN A 521 36.93 12.22 28.20
CA ASN A 521 37.46 11.25 29.16
C ASN A 521 38.11 10.05 28.48
N TYR A 522 37.83 9.83 27.20
CA TYR A 522 38.25 8.64 26.43
C TYR A 522 39.10 8.98 25.21
N LEU A 523 38.91 10.19 24.67
CA LEU A 523 39.64 10.68 23.51
C LEU A 523 40.54 11.86 23.93
N PRO A 524 41.71 12.05 23.28
CA PRO A 524 42.63 13.15 23.56
C PRO A 524 42.14 14.47 22.93
N ILE A 525 40.95 14.92 23.34
CA ILE A 525 40.24 16.08 22.80
C ILE A 525 40.05 17.15 23.88
N GLN A 526 39.66 18.36 23.48
CA GLN A 526 39.36 19.41 24.44
C GLN A 526 38.07 19.11 25.22
N PRO A 527 38.02 19.46 26.52
CA PRO A 527 36.84 19.21 27.34
C PRO A 527 35.63 19.97 26.82
N LEU A 528 34.45 19.36 27.01
CA LEU A 528 33.16 19.96 26.75
C LEU A 528 32.97 21.19 27.66
N PRO A 529 32.78 22.41 27.13
CA PRO A 529 32.59 23.60 27.95
C PRO A 529 31.30 23.52 28.78
N GLU A 530 31.29 24.19 29.93
CA GLU A 530 30.06 24.35 30.72
C GLU A 530 29.04 25.20 29.94
N GLN A 531 27.83 24.67 29.77
CA GLN A 531 26.72 25.33 29.07
C GLN A 531 25.39 24.98 29.75
N GLU A 532 24.36 25.83 29.59
CA GLU A 532 23.05 25.63 30.22
C GLU A 532 22.31 24.40 29.67
N GLU A 533 22.48 24.11 28.38
CA GLU A 533 21.87 22.98 27.68
C GLU A 533 22.91 22.26 26.84
N TYR A 534 22.89 20.93 26.85
CA TYR A 534 23.71 20.06 26.02
C TYR A 534 22.85 19.31 25.00
N ASN A 535 23.45 18.99 23.86
CA ASN A 535 22.86 18.02 22.94
C ASN A 535 23.34 16.62 23.34
N VAL A 536 22.46 15.63 23.20
CA VAL A 536 22.73 14.25 23.60
C VAL A 536 22.49 13.32 22.41
N LEU A 537 23.50 12.54 22.10
CA LEU A 537 23.42 11.42 21.16
C LEU A 537 23.07 10.16 21.96
N LEU A 538 21.87 9.63 21.77
CA LEU A 538 21.43 8.39 22.41
C LEU A 538 21.79 7.18 21.54
N PHE A 539 22.45 6.21 22.16
CA PHE A 539 22.80 4.93 21.58
C PHE A 539 22.05 3.82 22.35
N GLU A 540 21.48 2.87 21.61
CA GLU A 540 20.74 1.74 22.19
C GLU A 540 21.34 0.43 21.66
N GLU A 541 21.59 -0.51 22.58
CA GLU A 541 22.06 -1.86 22.26
C GLU A 541 21.25 -2.85 23.11
N GLY A 542 20.27 -3.52 22.50
CA GLY A 542 19.30 -4.33 23.22
C GLY A 542 18.51 -3.52 24.25
N GLU A 543 18.60 -3.90 25.54
CA GLU A 543 18.00 -3.14 26.64
C GLU A 543 18.92 -2.08 27.26
N LYS A 544 20.21 -2.10 26.90
CA LYS A 544 21.20 -1.14 27.40
C LYS A 544 21.15 0.14 26.57
N ARG A 545 21.28 1.28 27.25
CA ARG A 545 21.27 2.60 26.61
C ARG A 545 22.38 3.45 27.18
N VAL A 546 23.01 4.23 26.33
CA VAL A 546 24.03 5.20 26.73
C VAL A 546 23.86 6.49 25.95
N ALA A 547 24.15 7.59 26.61
CA ALA A 547 24.07 8.93 26.08
C ALA A 547 25.49 9.49 25.91
N ILE A 548 25.79 10.13 24.78
CA ILE A 548 27.00 10.94 24.62
C ILE A 548 26.63 12.39 24.65
N LEU A 549 27.27 13.15 25.54
CA LEU A 549 27.11 14.59 25.64
C LEU A 549 27.98 15.30 24.60
N ILE A 550 27.37 16.24 23.87
CA ILE A 550 28.03 17.07 22.87
C ILE A 550 27.57 18.53 23.01
N SER A 551 28.41 19.47 22.57
CA SER A 551 28.09 20.89 22.67
C SER A 551 27.01 21.29 21.66
N GLU A 552 27.21 20.94 20.39
CA GLU A 552 26.41 21.41 19.27
C GLU A 552 26.35 20.36 18.15
N ILE A 553 25.20 20.27 17.49
CA ILE A 553 25.04 19.55 16.22
C ILE A 553 25.26 20.55 15.10
N VAL A 554 26.19 20.26 14.20
CA VAL A 554 26.55 21.14 13.08
C VAL A 554 25.60 20.93 11.91
N ASP A 555 25.56 19.71 11.38
CA ASP A 555 24.73 19.34 10.22
C ASP A 555 24.65 17.81 10.05
N SER A 556 23.79 17.32 9.16
CA SER A 556 23.82 15.95 8.65
C SER A 556 24.09 15.99 7.15
N ILE A 557 25.21 15.39 6.72
CA ILE A 557 25.65 15.45 5.32
C ILE A 557 25.78 14.06 4.71
N GLU A 558 25.61 13.97 3.40
CA GLU A 558 25.90 12.78 2.62
C GLU A 558 27.36 12.83 2.12
N THR A 559 28.19 11.88 2.52
CA THR A 559 29.62 11.82 2.15
C THR A 559 30.11 10.38 1.97
N VAL A 560 31.17 10.21 1.19
CA VAL A 560 31.92 8.95 1.10
C VAL A 560 32.79 8.79 2.35
N LEU A 561 32.90 7.57 2.86
CA LEU A 561 33.68 7.20 4.04
C LEU A 561 35.06 6.64 3.68
N GLU A 562 35.83 7.37 2.87
CA GLU A 562 37.27 7.16 2.77
C GLU A 562 37.95 8.08 3.79
N LEU A 563 38.64 7.47 4.75
CA LEU A 563 39.29 8.19 5.84
C LEU A 563 40.81 8.12 5.68
N ASP A 564 41.48 9.21 6.04
CA ASP A 564 42.93 9.22 6.18
C ASP A 564 43.30 8.68 7.57
N GLU A 565 44.06 7.57 7.63
CA GLU A 565 44.50 6.93 8.88
C GLU A 565 45.83 7.48 9.43
N ASP A 566 46.61 8.19 8.61
CA ASP A 566 48.03 8.48 8.81
C ASP A 566 48.38 9.32 10.06
N ILE A 567 47.39 9.91 10.74
CA ILE A 567 47.62 10.95 11.77
C ILE A 567 47.06 10.56 13.15
N TYR A 568 46.14 9.59 13.26
CA TYR A 568 45.45 9.27 14.52
C TYR A 568 45.26 7.76 14.74
N HIS A 569 46.33 7.04 15.12
CA HIS A 569 46.19 5.70 15.73
C HIS A 569 45.83 5.83 17.22
N THR A 570 44.68 6.41 17.52
CA THR A 570 44.16 6.51 18.89
C THR A 570 42.92 5.65 19.03
N GLU A 571 42.85 4.84 20.09
CA GLU A 571 41.66 4.03 20.38
C GLU A 571 40.42 4.93 20.47
N GLY A 572 39.33 4.51 19.79
CA GLY A 572 38.09 5.29 19.72
C GLY A 572 38.01 6.27 18.54
N ILE A 573 39.05 6.39 17.70
CA ILE A 573 39.05 7.19 16.47
C ILE A 573 39.24 6.27 15.26
N LEU A 574 38.34 6.34 14.29
CA LEU A 574 38.40 5.55 13.05
C LEU A 574 39.31 6.22 11.99
N GLY A 575 39.44 7.54 12.04
CA GLY A 575 40.26 8.31 11.11
C GLY A 575 39.78 9.74 11.00
N ASN A 576 40.29 10.47 10.01
CA ASN A 576 39.83 11.83 9.75
C ASN A 576 39.56 12.07 8.26
N ARG A 577 38.83 13.15 7.97
CA ARG A 577 38.61 13.65 6.61
C ARG A 577 38.33 15.15 6.66
N ILE A 578 38.69 15.88 5.61
CA ILE A 578 38.30 17.28 5.47
C ILE A 578 36.86 17.37 4.95
N LEU A 579 35.94 17.86 5.79
CA LEU A 579 34.53 18.10 5.46
C LEU A 579 34.21 19.56 5.73
N ASN A 580 33.53 20.23 4.79
CA ASN A 580 33.22 21.66 4.88
C ASN A 580 34.44 22.56 5.18
N GLY A 581 35.62 22.18 4.67
CA GLY A 581 36.88 22.91 4.88
C GLY A 581 37.48 22.77 6.28
N ARG A 582 36.98 21.86 7.12
CA ARG A 582 37.50 21.54 8.45
C ARG A 582 37.91 20.08 8.54
N THR A 583 39.02 19.80 9.22
CA THR A 583 39.38 18.43 9.59
C THR A 583 38.32 17.89 10.54
N THR A 584 37.71 16.77 10.15
CA THR A 584 36.63 16.12 10.89
C THR A 584 37.10 14.74 11.33
N ILE A 585 36.96 14.45 12.62
CA ILE A 585 37.37 13.20 13.25
C ILE A 585 36.18 12.24 13.26
N PHE A 586 36.35 11.04 12.72
CA PHE A 586 35.33 9.99 12.77
C PHE A 586 35.53 9.14 14.02
N ILE A 587 34.49 9.04 14.86
CA ILE A 587 34.57 8.31 16.13
C ILE A 587 34.15 6.86 15.99
N ASP A 588 34.84 5.96 16.68
CA ASP A 588 34.38 4.58 16.90
C ASP A 588 33.52 4.54 18.16
N ILE A 589 32.20 4.61 17.96
CA ILE A 589 31.25 4.60 19.06
C ILE A 589 31.31 3.30 19.88
N TYR A 590 31.50 2.15 19.24
CA TYR A 590 31.52 0.88 19.94
C TYR A 590 32.77 0.77 20.80
N LYS A 591 33.92 1.19 20.28
CA LYS A 591 35.15 1.24 21.06
C LYS A 591 35.06 2.20 22.24
N ILE A 592 34.45 3.37 22.06
CA ILE A 592 34.25 4.35 23.14
C ILE A 592 33.35 3.78 24.25
N ILE A 593 32.26 3.11 23.88
CA ILE A 593 31.37 2.47 24.85
C ILE A 593 32.09 1.33 25.59
N GLU A 594 32.94 0.56 24.90
CA GLU A 594 33.76 -0.49 25.51
C GLU A 594 34.78 0.09 26.50
N MET A 595 35.44 1.21 26.16
CA MET A 595 36.34 1.90 27.09
C MET A 595 35.60 2.45 28.32
N TYR A 596 34.34 2.87 28.15
CA TYR A 596 33.48 3.31 29.26
C TYR A 596 33.05 2.15 30.17
N ASP A 597 32.72 1.01 29.60
CA ASP A 597 32.30 -0.19 30.31
C ASP A 597 32.77 -1.45 29.54
N PRO A 598 33.89 -2.08 29.96
CA PRO A 598 34.45 -3.25 29.28
C PRO A 598 33.51 -4.47 29.28
N GLU A 599 32.50 -4.49 30.16
CA GLU A 599 31.48 -5.53 30.23
C GLU A 599 30.20 -5.14 29.45
N TRP A 600 30.19 -3.97 28.78
CA TRP A 600 29.01 -3.49 28.06
C TRP A 600 28.56 -4.47 26.98
N PHE A 601 29.52 -5.01 26.23
CA PHE A 601 29.29 -5.92 25.12
C PHE A 601 29.53 -7.40 25.46
N GLN A 602 30.02 -7.71 26.66
CA GLN A 602 30.25 -9.09 27.08
C GLN A 602 28.92 -9.85 27.18
N ARG A 603 28.72 -10.80 26.27
CA ARG A 603 27.78 -11.91 26.46
C ARG A 603 28.50 -13.04 27.19
N LYS A 604 27.78 -13.80 28.02
CA LYS A 604 28.30 -15.03 28.63
C LYS A 604 28.88 -15.92 27.53
N GLU A 605 30.13 -16.33 27.71
CA GLU A 605 30.94 -17.23 26.86
C GLU A 605 30.12 -18.20 25.98
N VAL A 606 30.30 -18.15 24.66
CA VAL A 606 29.86 -19.24 23.77
C VAL A 606 30.85 -19.55 22.63
N VAL A 607 31.70 -18.62 22.18
CA VAL A 607 32.60 -18.89 21.05
C VAL A 607 34.04 -18.82 21.54
N GLY A 608 34.74 -19.96 21.58
CA GLY A 608 36.22 -19.97 21.74
C GLY A 608 36.89 -19.17 20.62
N PRO A 609 38.23 -18.97 20.62
CA PRO A 609 38.89 -18.17 19.60
C PRO A 609 38.64 -18.79 18.21
N ARG A 610 37.77 -18.16 17.43
CA ARG A 610 37.41 -18.51 16.05
C ARG A 610 37.99 -17.45 15.13
N ARG A 611 38.61 -17.90 14.05
CA ARG A 611 39.28 -17.02 13.09
C ARG A 611 38.31 -16.62 12.00
N VAL A 612 38.09 -15.32 11.85
CA VAL A 612 37.20 -14.72 10.85
C VAL A 612 38.02 -13.97 9.83
N LEU A 613 37.83 -14.29 8.55
CA LEU A 613 38.37 -13.47 7.46
C LEU A 613 37.31 -12.47 7.05
N TYR A 614 37.61 -11.18 7.11
CA TYR A 614 36.71 -10.11 6.68
C TYR A 614 37.28 -9.38 5.47
N ALA A 615 36.61 -9.51 4.32
CA ALA A 615 36.94 -8.79 3.09
C ALA A 615 36.14 -7.49 3.01
N GLU A 616 36.83 -6.35 3.05
CA GLU A 616 36.26 -5.00 3.02
C GLU A 616 37.33 -4.03 2.52
N ASP A 617 36.99 -3.22 1.52
CA ASP A 617 37.89 -2.25 0.90
C ASP A 617 37.85 -0.88 1.59
N SER A 618 36.76 -0.57 2.28
CA SER A 618 36.66 0.61 3.13
C SER A 618 37.35 0.40 4.47
N ALA A 619 38.45 1.13 4.68
CA ALA A 619 39.14 1.23 5.97
C ALA A 619 38.18 1.52 7.14
N PHE A 620 37.18 2.38 6.93
CA PHE A 620 36.19 2.73 7.94
C PHE A 620 35.36 1.51 8.40
N TYR A 621 34.72 0.79 7.48
CA TYR A 621 33.93 -0.39 7.89
C TYR A 621 34.82 -1.52 8.35
N ALA A 622 35.99 -1.68 7.70
CA ALA A 622 36.99 -2.67 8.08
C ALA A 622 37.37 -2.52 9.56
N GLY A 623 37.67 -1.28 9.99
CA GLY A 623 37.96 -0.95 11.38
C GLY A 623 36.75 -1.13 12.31
N LEU A 624 35.60 -0.54 11.95
CA LEU A 624 34.38 -0.59 12.79
C LEU A 624 33.91 -2.02 13.07
N VAL A 625 33.82 -2.84 12.02
CA VAL A 625 33.35 -4.23 12.10
C VAL A 625 34.38 -5.11 12.79
N LYS A 626 35.67 -4.95 12.47
CA LYS A 626 36.74 -5.65 13.19
C LYS A 626 36.66 -5.40 14.69
N ASN A 627 36.56 -4.15 15.11
CA ASN A 627 36.59 -3.80 16.53
C ASN A 627 35.44 -4.44 17.31
N TYR A 628 34.20 -4.42 16.79
CA TYR A 628 33.09 -5.06 17.51
C TYR A 628 33.09 -6.59 17.45
N LEU A 629 33.71 -7.19 16.42
CA LEU A 629 33.89 -8.64 16.32
C LEU A 629 34.99 -9.13 17.28
N GLU A 630 36.10 -8.38 17.40
CA GLU A 630 37.17 -8.65 18.37
C GLU A 630 36.67 -8.48 19.81
N ALA A 631 35.84 -7.46 20.07
CA ALA A 631 35.17 -7.29 21.36
C ALA A 631 34.21 -8.45 21.69
N ALA A 632 33.74 -9.19 20.68
CA ALA A 632 32.95 -10.41 20.85
C ALA A 632 33.82 -11.68 21.05
N GLY A 633 35.15 -11.55 21.08
CA GLY A 633 36.10 -12.63 21.32
C GLY A 633 36.58 -13.37 20.06
N LEU A 634 36.34 -12.81 18.87
CA LEU A 634 36.76 -13.39 17.59
C LEU A 634 38.14 -12.87 17.17
N GLU A 635 38.94 -13.70 16.51
CA GLU A 635 40.19 -13.27 15.87
C GLU A 635 39.88 -12.85 14.43
N VAL A 636 39.98 -11.56 14.12
CA VAL A 636 39.55 -11.02 12.81
C VAL A 636 40.76 -10.61 11.98
N GLU A 637 40.84 -11.15 10.77
CA GLU A 637 41.84 -10.77 9.79
C GLU A 637 41.18 -10.03 8.61
N ILE A 638 41.69 -8.85 8.26
CA ILE A 638 41.13 -8.00 7.20
C ILE A 638 41.79 -8.34 5.85
N ALA A 639 41.00 -8.34 4.77
CA ALA A 639 41.47 -8.33 3.40
C ALA A 639 40.88 -7.13 2.64
N GLU A 640 41.72 -6.35 1.96
CA GLU A 640 41.33 -5.10 1.28
C GLU A 640 40.51 -5.31 -0.01
N ASN A 641 40.37 -6.55 -0.47
CA ASN A 641 39.53 -6.92 -1.61
C ASN A 641 39.33 -8.45 -1.68
N GLY A 642 38.47 -8.90 -2.61
CA GLY A 642 38.19 -10.33 -2.77
C GLY A 642 39.39 -11.17 -3.23
N ARG A 643 40.35 -10.60 -3.97
CA ARG A 643 41.57 -11.33 -4.39
C ARG A 643 42.47 -11.59 -3.18
N ALA A 644 42.74 -10.58 -2.37
CA ALA A 644 43.51 -10.70 -1.14
C ALA A 644 42.84 -11.69 -0.17
N ALA A 645 41.51 -11.64 -0.05
CA ALA A 645 40.76 -12.60 0.76
C ALA A 645 40.94 -14.04 0.25
N TRP A 646 40.84 -14.24 -1.07
CA TRP A 646 41.07 -15.54 -1.70
C TRP A 646 42.49 -16.08 -1.46
N GLU A 647 43.50 -15.22 -1.58
CA GLU A 647 44.90 -15.61 -1.32
C GLU A 647 45.13 -15.99 0.15
N LYS A 648 44.48 -15.30 1.11
CA LYS A 648 44.55 -15.63 2.53
C LYS A 648 43.86 -16.95 2.87
N LEU A 649 42.68 -17.21 2.32
CA LEU A 649 41.99 -18.51 2.46
C LEU A 649 42.85 -19.70 2.01
N GLN A 650 43.74 -19.49 1.04
CA GLN A 650 44.64 -20.54 0.55
C GLN A 650 45.86 -20.79 1.44
N GLN A 651 46.22 -19.82 2.29
CA GLN A 651 47.41 -19.88 3.15
C GLN A 651 47.07 -20.43 4.53
N GLU A 652 45.92 -20.03 5.08
CA GLU A 652 45.54 -20.32 6.46
C GLU A 652 44.05 -20.69 6.59
N PRO A 653 43.68 -21.49 7.60
CA PRO A 653 42.30 -21.86 7.86
C PRO A 653 41.53 -20.75 8.58
N PHE A 654 40.28 -20.56 8.18
CA PHE A 654 39.31 -19.65 8.80
C PHE A 654 38.00 -20.40 9.09
N ASP A 655 37.29 -19.96 10.13
CA ASP A 655 36.01 -20.54 10.56
C ASP A 655 34.80 -19.86 9.90
N LEU A 656 34.96 -18.63 9.43
CA LEU A 656 33.93 -17.82 8.79
C LEU A 656 34.58 -16.84 7.81
N LEU A 657 33.97 -16.69 6.63
CA LEU A 657 34.25 -15.58 5.72
C LEU A 657 33.13 -14.54 5.86
N ILE A 658 33.51 -13.30 6.14
CA ILE A 658 32.66 -12.13 6.00
C ILE A 658 33.14 -11.37 4.78
N THR A 659 32.25 -10.96 3.88
CA THR A 659 32.64 -10.18 2.69
C THR A 659 31.68 -9.06 2.44
N ASP A 660 32.20 -7.89 2.12
CA ASP A 660 31.43 -6.88 1.40
C ASP A 660 31.13 -7.35 -0.02
N ILE A 661 30.08 -6.80 -0.62
CA ILE A 661 29.68 -7.05 -2.00
C ILE A 661 30.51 -6.23 -2.97
N GLU A 662 30.71 -4.94 -2.71
CA GLU A 662 31.32 -4.01 -3.66
C GLU A 662 32.79 -3.76 -3.29
N MET A 663 33.69 -4.54 -3.89
CA MET A 663 35.13 -4.38 -3.67
C MET A 663 35.88 -4.32 -5.01
N PRO A 664 37.03 -3.61 -5.09
CA PRO A 664 37.85 -3.55 -6.30
C PRO A 664 38.49 -4.91 -6.61
N GLU A 665 38.94 -5.08 -7.85
CA GLU A 665 39.58 -6.29 -8.41
C GLU A 665 38.74 -7.58 -8.44
N MET A 666 38.15 -7.97 -7.32
CA MET A 666 37.26 -9.11 -7.15
C MET A 666 36.20 -8.72 -6.12
N ASP A 667 34.95 -8.70 -6.56
CA ASP A 667 33.81 -8.35 -5.74
C ASP A 667 33.39 -9.52 -4.80
N GLY A 668 32.54 -9.25 -3.81
CA GLY A 668 32.12 -10.26 -2.84
C GLY A 668 31.32 -11.41 -3.44
N ILE A 669 30.62 -11.18 -4.55
CA ILE A 669 29.81 -12.19 -5.24
C ILE A 669 30.74 -13.14 -6.00
N GLU A 670 31.75 -12.61 -6.68
CA GLU A 670 32.80 -13.37 -7.36
C GLU A 670 33.62 -14.18 -6.34
N LEU A 671 34.02 -13.57 -5.22
CA LEU A 671 34.67 -14.26 -4.12
C LEU A 671 33.81 -15.42 -3.61
N THR A 672 32.54 -15.16 -3.30
CA THR A 672 31.59 -16.19 -2.81
C THR A 672 31.47 -17.35 -3.78
N LYS A 673 31.29 -17.08 -5.09
CA LYS A 673 31.23 -18.13 -6.13
C LYS A 673 32.52 -18.94 -6.19
N ARG A 674 33.66 -18.27 -6.06
CA ARG A 674 34.98 -18.90 -6.10
C ARG A 674 35.20 -19.82 -4.90
N VAL A 675 34.83 -19.37 -3.70
CA VAL A 675 34.87 -20.15 -2.46
C VAL A 675 33.96 -21.37 -2.55
N ARG A 676 32.73 -21.21 -3.03
CA ARG A 676 31.78 -22.33 -3.22
C ARG A 676 32.19 -23.30 -4.32
N GLY A 677 32.93 -22.84 -5.32
CA GLY A 677 33.47 -23.65 -6.41
C GLY A 677 34.67 -24.52 -6.01
N ASP A 678 35.36 -24.23 -4.90
CA ASP A 678 36.52 -24.99 -4.43
C ASP A 678 36.10 -26.02 -3.37
N GLU A 679 36.47 -27.28 -3.58
CA GLU A 679 36.08 -28.39 -2.68
C GLU A 679 36.57 -28.20 -1.24
N ARG A 680 37.66 -27.44 -1.02
CA ARG A 680 38.23 -27.22 0.31
C ARG A 680 37.42 -26.24 1.17
N PHE A 681 36.71 -25.32 0.53
CA PHE A 681 35.99 -24.23 1.22
C PHE A 681 34.49 -24.26 0.97
N ARG A 682 33.99 -25.31 0.31
CA ARG A 682 32.58 -25.45 -0.05
C ARG A 682 31.66 -25.27 1.15
N ASP A 683 32.06 -25.77 2.32
CA ASP A 683 31.28 -25.73 3.56
C ASP A 683 31.70 -24.60 4.52
N LEU A 684 32.64 -23.73 4.11
CA LEU A 684 33.02 -22.56 4.90
C LEU A 684 31.81 -21.61 5.02
N PRO A 685 31.34 -21.24 6.22
CA PRO A 685 30.26 -20.27 6.34
C PRO A 685 30.64 -18.92 5.69
N ILE A 686 29.70 -18.33 4.95
CA ILE A 686 29.87 -17.03 4.29
C ILE A 686 28.75 -16.09 4.72
N LEU A 687 29.13 -14.99 5.38
CA LEU A 687 28.27 -13.86 5.69
C LEU A 687 28.58 -12.71 4.75
N VAL A 688 27.56 -12.19 4.08
CA VAL A 688 27.71 -11.03 3.21
C VAL A 688 27.23 -9.76 3.93
N LEU A 689 28.07 -8.74 3.99
CA LEU A 689 27.68 -7.42 4.46
C LEU A 689 27.34 -6.52 3.28
N THR A 690 26.29 -5.70 3.40
CA THR A 690 25.86 -4.75 2.36
C THR A 690 25.51 -3.40 2.96
N SER A 691 25.79 -2.32 2.24
CA SER A 691 25.39 -0.95 2.56
C SER A 691 23.96 -0.63 2.11
N LEU A 692 23.37 -1.42 1.19
CA LEU A 692 22.05 -1.19 0.59
C LEU A 692 21.07 -2.36 0.82
N SER A 693 19.85 -2.02 1.23
CA SER A 693 18.71 -2.93 1.35
C SER A 693 18.02 -3.17 -0.01
N ALA A 694 18.79 -3.53 -1.03
CA ALA A 694 18.23 -3.86 -2.34
C ALA A 694 17.94 -5.36 -2.43
N GLU A 695 16.67 -5.72 -2.57
CA GLU A 695 16.19 -7.11 -2.69
C GLU A 695 16.89 -7.89 -3.82
N GLU A 696 17.35 -7.19 -4.85
CA GLU A 696 18.11 -7.77 -5.96
C GLU A 696 19.57 -8.11 -5.62
N ILE A 697 20.21 -7.37 -4.71
CA ILE A 697 21.56 -7.63 -4.22
C ILE A 697 21.55 -8.89 -3.35
N TYR A 698 20.55 -9.02 -2.47
CA TYR A 698 20.34 -10.23 -1.66
C TYR A 698 20.10 -11.48 -2.51
N ARG A 699 19.34 -11.34 -3.61
CA ARG A 699 19.12 -12.45 -4.55
C ARG A 699 20.43 -12.93 -5.18
N LYS A 700 21.27 -12.01 -5.67
CA LYS A 700 22.56 -12.35 -6.30
C LYS A 700 23.55 -12.97 -5.33
N ALA A 701 23.63 -12.47 -4.09
CA ALA A 701 24.48 -13.05 -3.05
C ALA A 701 24.05 -14.48 -2.67
N ARG A 702 22.72 -14.72 -2.59
CA ARG A 702 22.18 -16.06 -2.31
C ARG A 702 22.41 -17.03 -3.47
N GLU A 703 22.24 -16.59 -4.71
CA GLU A 703 22.55 -17.39 -5.91
C GLU A 703 24.04 -17.72 -6.01
N ALA A 704 24.92 -16.86 -5.49
CA ALA A 704 26.35 -17.11 -5.39
C ALA A 704 26.73 -18.14 -4.31
N GLY A 705 25.81 -18.42 -3.37
CA GLY A 705 25.98 -19.41 -2.30
C GLY A 705 26.35 -18.84 -0.93
N ALA A 706 26.10 -17.55 -0.67
CA ALA A 706 26.21 -16.99 0.68
C ALA A 706 25.17 -17.64 1.62
N ASP A 707 25.55 -17.87 2.88
CA ASP A 707 24.69 -18.52 3.87
C ASP A 707 23.76 -17.52 4.57
N GLU A 708 24.27 -16.31 4.81
CA GLU A 708 23.52 -15.23 5.44
C GLU A 708 23.98 -13.86 4.93
N PHE A 709 23.17 -12.83 5.15
CA PHE A 709 23.43 -11.46 4.74
C PHE A 709 22.93 -10.46 5.77
N GLN A 710 23.69 -9.41 6.04
CA GLN A 710 23.36 -8.37 7.03
C GLN A 710 23.79 -6.98 6.55
N THR A 711 23.20 -5.94 7.14
CA THR A 711 23.60 -4.55 6.85
C THR A 711 24.90 -4.22 7.57
N LYS A 712 25.88 -3.57 6.90
CA LYS A 712 27.21 -3.25 7.45
C LYS A 712 27.18 -2.57 8.83
N LEU A 713 26.18 -1.72 9.08
CA LEU A 713 26.06 -0.91 10.31
C LEU A 713 25.12 -1.50 11.37
N ASP A 714 24.49 -2.64 11.13
CA ASP A 714 23.65 -3.31 12.13
C ASP A 714 24.46 -4.34 12.92
N ARG A 715 25.22 -3.86 13.91
CA ARG A 715 26.07 -4.70 14.76
C ARG A 715 25.33 -5.89 15.36
N GLN A 716 24.11 -5.68 15.86
CA GLN A 716 23.35 -6.73 16.53
C GLN A 716 22.99 -7.85 15.53
N ALA A 717 22.55 -7.47 14.34
CA ALA A 717 22.20 -8.42 13.30
C ALA A 717 23.44 -9.17 12.79
N VAL A 718 24.57 -8.48 12.60
CA VAL A 718 25.85 -9.09 12.21
C VAL A 718 26.31 -10.10 13.26
N LEU A 719 26.40 -9.73 14.53
CA LEU A 719 26.84 -10.64 15.59
C LEU A 719 25.92 -11.85 15.74
N SER A 720 24.60 -11.63 15.63
CA SER A 720 23.64 -12.73 15.72
C SER A 720 23.75 -13.69 14.53
N ALA A 721 24.11 -13.18 13.34
CA ALA A 721 24.40 -14.00 12.16
C ALA A 721 25.70 -14.79 12.33
N VAL A 722 26.76 -14.14 12.81
CA VAL A 722 28.05 -14.77 13.11
C VAL A 722 27.89 -15.91 14.10
N GLU A 723 27.18 -15.69 15.22
CA GLU A 723 26.86 -16.73 16.21
C GLU A 723 26.16 -17.93 15.56
N ARG A 724 25.09 -17.70 14.78
CA ARG A 724 24.35 -18.78 14.09
C ARG A 724 25.20 -19.56 13.10
N LEU A 725 26.07 -18.88 12.36
CA LEU A 725 26.92 -19.49 11.34
C LEU A 725 28.05 -20.32 11.97
N LEU A 726 28.65 -19.81 13.05
CA LEU A 726 29.70 -20.52 13.78
C LEU A 726 29.15 -21.71 14.59
N GLU A 727 27.92 -21.64 15.10
CA GLU A 727 27.24 -22.78 15.74
C GLU A 727 26.89 -23.91 14.76
N LYS A 728 26.61 -23.58 13.49
CA LYS A 728 26.26 -24.55 12.43
C LYS A 728 27.47 -25.14 11.71
N SER A 729 28.68 -24.66 11.98
CA SER A 729 29.89 -25.10 11.27
C SER A 729 30.26 -26.54 11.66
N PRO A 730 30.63 -27.42 10.71
CA PRO A 730 31.02 -28.81 10.99
C PRO A 730 32.23 -28.93 11.94
N ALA A 731 32.99 -27.86 12.16
CA ALA A 731 34.04 -27.79 13.17
C ALA A 731 33.50 -27.83 14.63
N ALA A 732 32.24 -27.50 14.87
CA ALA A 732 31.58 -27.67 16.17
C ALA A 732 31.16 -29.13 16.43
N GLU A 733 30.78 -29.88 15.39
CA GLU A 733 30.49 -31.32 15.51
C GLU A 733 31.75 -32.17 15.73
N ALA A 734 32.92 -31.71 15.26
CA ALA A 734 34.20 -32.40 15.50
C ALA A 734 34.78 -32.18 16.91
N ALA A 735 34.28 -31.19 17.66
CA ALA A 735 34.73 -30.83 19.00
C ALA A 735 33.74 -31.21 20.12
N ALA A 736 32.56 -31.76 19.76
CA ALA A 736 31.47 -32.15 20.66
C ALA A 736 31.43 -33.66 20.98
#